data_AF-A0A5C7HVK4-F1
#
_entry.id   AF-A0A5C7HVK4-F1
#
_cell.length_a   1.000
_cell.length_b   1.000
_cell.length_c   1.000
_cell.angle_alpha   90.00
_cell.angle_beta   90.00
_cell.angle_gamma   90.00
#
_symmetry.space_group_name_H-M   'P 1'
#
loop_
_entity.id
_entity.type
_entity.pdbx_description
1 polymer ?
#
loop_
_entity_poly.entity_id
_entity_poly.type
_entity_poly.pdbx_seq_one_letter_code
_entity_poly.pdbx_strand_id
1 'polypeptide(L)'
;MAGGSFGPAGVAEDRAEQYQGRVTCSVIVACIIAAIGGSIFGYDIGISGGVTSMDSFLEKFFNTVYKSKKHVHENNYCKYNNQGLSAFTSSLYLAGLVSSLVASPITRNYGRSASIICGGIAFLVGAALNAAAVNLAMLLLGRIMLGVGIGFGNQAVPLYLSEMAPTHLRGGLNMMFQLATTLGIFTANMINFGTQKLEPWGWRLSLGLAAFPATLMTIGGMLLPETPNSLIERGLTEKGRRVLEKIRGTKDVTAEYQDILDASELANSIKHPFRNILVKRNRPQLVMAIFMPAFQILTGINSILFYAPVLFQSMGFGGNASLYSSALTGAVLVLSTLISIVTVDRLGRRILLISGGIQMVICQVIVSIILGVKFGENQELSKGFSVLVVVVVCLFVMAFGWSWGPLGWTVPKFPFSLMCIKVRDLPLLRRMGYHYDHLRLPLATRNQGSPNRRDDTLVEKALVLEADYAGERRVIAVAGKKQFSLCPTFSLCPTSTTPLGRLVIGLYGHLVPTTVSNFKSMCTSSAYKNTLVHKIFPGQFFLAGRQDLRDSRGQVHPPLDFLSQNMETVDSKAFLLTHSRAGVVSLCLSENDDDDDIKLDPDYRNVEFLITTGPGPCPQLDSKNIVFGTVLQGLDVVTAIASIPTYKPSEEIQQYNDLASFLGDKRAENARAMWNRPLKTVYISDCGELKVTKPSLPPTLP
;
A
#
# COMPACT_ATOMS: atom_id res chain seq x y z
N MET A 1 21.55 9.38 -1.69
CA MET A 1 20.85 8.44 -0.80
C MET A 1 19.45 9.00 -0.56
N ALA A 2 18.47 8.58 -1.35
CA ALA A 2 17.08 9.02 -1.19
C ALA A 2 16.19 7.96 -1.85
N GLY A 3 15.62 7.09 -1.02
CA GLY A 3 14.86 5.92 -1.46
C GLY A 3 14.39 5.12 -0.25
N GLY A 4 13.89 5.83 0.77
CA GLY A 4 13.35 5.23 1.99
C GLY A 4 12.13 4.39 1.65
N SER A 5 12.23 3.11 1.99
CA SER A 5 11.13 2.16 2.00
C SER A 5 10.07 2.63 3.00
N PHE A 6 8.98 3.24 2.52
CA PHE A 6 7.83 3.54 3.38
C PHE A 6 7.03 2.26 3.67
N GLY A 7 7.42 1.55 4.73
CA GLY A 7 6.62 0.57 5.46
C GLY A 7 6.38 1.07 6.90
N PRO A 8 5.35 0.57 7.62
CA PRO A 8 5.11 0.95 9.00
C PRO A 8 6.29 0.50 9.89
N ALA A 9 6.84 1.46 10.63
CA ALA A 9 8.09 1.40 11.37
C ALA A 9 7.87 1.00 12.84
N GLY A 10 8.77 0.13 13.31
CA GLY A 10 8.91 -0.26 14.71
C GLY A 10 9.65 -1.59 14.90
N VAL A 11 9.46 -2.56 14.01
CA VAL A 11 10.14 -3.88 14.08
C VAL A 11 10.85 -4.25 12.76
N ALA A 12 10.37 -3.74 11.62
CA ALA A 12 10.96 -4.03 10.31
C ALA A 12 12.18 -3.16 9.98
N GLU A 13 12.25 -1.91 10.47
CA GLU A 13 13.44 -1.05 10.28
C GLU A 13 14.65 -1.62 11.02
N ASP A 14 14.50 -1.97 12.30
CA ASP A 14 15.59 -2.55 13.12
C ASP A 14 16.20 -3.83 12.52
N ARG A 15 15.41 -4.66 11.82
CA ARG A 15 15.92 -5.88 11.15
C ARG A 15 16.45 -5.62 9.75
N ALA A 16 15.90 -4.64 9.03
CA ALA A 16 16.40 -4.27 7.71
C ALA A 16 17.80 -3.65 7.78
N GLU A 17 18.11 -2.93 8.87
CA GLU A 17 19.47 -2.44 9.16
C GLU A 17 20.48 -3.57 9.43
N GLN A 18 20.00 -4.76 9.84
CA GLN A 18 20.84 -5.94 10.06
C GLN A 18 21.11 -6.75 8.78
N TYR A 19 20.62 -6.32 7.62
CA TYR A 19 20.86 -7.01 6.35
C TYR A 19 22.30 -6.80 5.85
N GLN A 20 23.16 -7.77 6.16
CA GLN A 20 24.58 -7.81 5.79
C GLN A 20 24.82 -8.33 4.35
N GLY A 21 23.77 -8.48 3.53
CA GLY A 21 23.84 -9.17 2.23
C GLY A 21 24.61 -8.39 1.17
N ARG A 22 25.66 -9.01 0.60
CA ARG A 22 26.46 -8.45 -0.50
C ARG A 22 25.88 -8.86 -1.86
N VAL A 23 26.16 -8.07 -2.89
CA VAL A 23 25.81 -8.42 -4.27
C VAL A 23 26.85 -9.40 -4.80
N THR A 24 26.46 -10.66 -5.00
CA THR A 24 27.35 -11.67 -5.58
C THR A 24 27.24 -11.68 -7.11
N CYS A 25 28.34 -12.01 -7.79
CA CYS A 25 28.37 -12.17 -9.25
C CYS A 25 27.34 -13.23 -9.73
N SER A 26 27.14 -14.28 -8.94
CA SER A 26 26.14 -15.33 -9.22
C SER A 26 24.71 -14.77 -9.33
N VAL A 27 24.34 -13.78 -8.51
CA VAL A 27 23.01 -13.15 -8.55
C VAL A 27 22.85 -12.26 -9.76
N ILE A 28 23.90 -11.50 -10.10
CA ILE A 28 23.90 -10.65 -11.30
C ILE A 28 23.73 -11.51 -12.55
N VAL A 29 24.51 -12.58 -12.69
CA VAL A 29 24.42 -13.51 -13.82
C VAL A 29 23.04 -14.17 -13.88
N ALA A 30 22.52 -14.64 -12.74
CA ALA A 30 21.17 -15.22 -12.68
C ALA A 30 20.08 -14.21 -13.09
N CYS A 31 20.21 -12.94 -12.68
CA CYS A 31 19.26 -11.90 -13.06
C CYS A 31 19.36 -11.50 -14.52
N ILE A 32 20.57 -11.46 -15.11
CA ILE A 32 20.74 -11.20 -16.55
C ILE A 32 20.11 -12.33 -17.37
N ILE A 33 20.36 -13.59 -16.99
CA ILE A 33 19.77 -14.76 -17.64
C ILE A 33 18.24 -14.73 -17.53
N ALA A 34 17.70 -14.43 -16.35
CA ALA A 34 16.26 -14.30 -16.18
C ALA A 34 15.67 -13.14 -17.00
N ALA A 35 16.37 -11.99 -17.06
CA ALA A 35 15.92 -10.82 -17.82
C ALA A 35 15.77 -11.09 -19.33
N ILE A 36 16.52 -12.06 -19.90
CA ILE A 36 16.35 -12.51 -21.29
C ILE A 36 14.91 -12.95 -21.58
N GLY A 37 14.15 -13.44 -20.59
CA GLY A 37 12.73 -13.75 -20.79
C GLY A 37 11.90 -12.54 -21.26
N GLY A 38 12.30 -11.31 -20.92
CA GLY A 38 11.68 -10.10 -21.45
C GLY A 38 11.94 -9.89 -22.94
N SER A 39 13.11 -10.32 -23.43
CA SER A 39 13.45 -10.17 -24.85
C SER A 39 12.56 -11.03 -25.75
N ILE A 40 12.09 -12.19 -25.28
CA ILE A 40 11.14 -13.05 -25.98
C ILE A 40 9.81 -12.31 -26.23
N PHE A 41 9.29 -11.65 -25.19
CA PHE A 41 8.08 -10.84 -25.29
C PHE A 41 8.27 -9.65 -26.25
N GLY A 42 9.40 -8.95 -26.11
CA GLY A 42 9.73 -7.84 -27.00
C GLY A 42 9.93 -8.25 -28.46
N TYR A 43 10.54 -9.42 -28.68
CA TYR A 43 10.78 -9.97 -30.00
C TYR A 43 9.48 -10.24 -30.74
N ASP A 44 8.51 -10.87 -30.09
CA ASP A 44 7.21 -11.17 -30.70
C ASP A 44 6.45 -9.88 -31.09
N ILE A 45 6.52 -8.84 -30.23
CA ILE A 45 5.94 -7.53 -30.52
C ILE A 45 6.60 -6.90 -31.76
N GLY A 46 7.92 -6.83 -31.80
CA GLY A 46 8.64 -6.22 -32.92
C GLY A 46 8.49 -7.01 -34.23
N ILE A 47 8.48 -8.34 -34.16
CA ILE A 47 8.47 -9.17 -35.37
C ILE A 47 7.12 -9.16 -36.06
N SER A 48 6.03 -9.16 -35.28
CA SER A 48 4.67 -9.26 -35.78
C SER A 48 4.29 -8.09 -36.68
N GLY A 49 4.73 -6.86 -36.36
CA GLY A 49 4.46 -5.67 -37.19
C GLY A 49 5.15 -5.70 -38.55
N GLY A 50 6.36 -6.23 -38.65
CA GLY A 50 7.07 -6.36 -39.93
C GLY A 50 6.56 -7.51 -40.78
N VAL A 51 6.32 -8.69 -40.19
CA VAL A 51 5.83 -9.88 -40.91
C VAL A 51 4.45 -9.66 -41.53
N THR A 52 3.55 -8.94 -40.84
CA THR A 52 2.23 -8.60 -41.40
C THR A 52 2.30 -7.64 -42.59
N SER A 53 3.41 -6.92 -42.76
CA SER A 53 3.64 -6.03 -43.90
C SER A 53 4.30 -6.71 -45.10
N MET A 54 4.89 -7.91 -44.94
CA MET A 54 5.59 -8.62 -46.01
C MET A 54 4.62 -9.20 -47.05
N ASP A 55 4.90 -8.96 -48.33
CA ASP A 55 4.05 -9.38 -49.44
C ASP A 55 3.96 -10.89 -49.58
N SER A 56 5.11 -11.58 -49.51
CA SER A 56 5.20 -13.05 -49.54
C SER A 56 4.39 -13.76 -48.42
N PHE A 57 4.21 -13.12 -47.26
CA PHE A 57 3.42 -13.67 -46.15
C PHE A 57 1.92 -13.46 -46.37
N LEU A 58 1.54 -12.25 -46.78
CA LEU A 58 0.16 -11.89 -47.08
C LEU A 58 -0.40 -12.71 -48.25
N GLU A 59 0.38 -12.91 -49.31
CA GLU A 59 -0.05 -13.69 -50.47
C GLU A 59 -0.40 -15.14 -50.10
N LYS A 60 0.40 -15.76 -49.22
CA LYS A 60 0.25 -17.17 -48.85
C LYS A 60 -0.88 -17.44 -47.85
N PHE A 61 -1.04 -16.59 -46.83
CA PHE A 61 -1.99 -16.84 -45.74
C PHE A 61 -3.22 -15.94 -45.76
N PHE A 62 -3.12 -14.74 -46.37
CA PHE A 62 -4.15 -13.71 -46.33
C PHE A 62 -4.33 -13.04 -47.70
N ASN A 63 -4.58 -13.85 -48.74
CA ASN A 63 -4.66 -13.38 -50.13
C ASN A 63 -5.72 -12.26 -50.34
N THR A 64 -6.80 -12.27 -49.55
CA THR A 64 -7.81 -11.18 -49.54
C THR A 64 -7.19 -9.84 -49.12
N VAL A 65 -6.35 -9.84 -48.08
CA VAL A 65 -5.64 -8.64 -47.59
C VAL A 65 -4.55 -8.21 -48.58
N TYR A 66 -3.87 -9.17 -49.21
CA TYR A 66 -2.88 -8.92 -50.26
C TYR A 66 -3.51 -8.20 -51.48
N LYS A 67 -4.67 -8.66 -51.95
CA LYS A 67 -5.41 -8.02 -53.04
C LYS A 67 -5.88 -6.62 -52.67
N SER A 68 -6.44 -6.43 -51.47
CA SER A 68 -6.83 -5.10 -50.97
C SER A 68 -5.62 -4.16 -50.79
N LYS A 69 -4.43 -4.67 -50.46
CA LYS A 69 -3.19 -3.88 -50.39
C LYS A 69 -2.85 -3.25 -51.75
N LYS A 70 -3.01 -4.00 -52.85
CA LYS A 70 -2.75 -3.54 -54.23
C LYS A 70 -3.79 -2.57 -54.80
N HIS A 71 -5.03 -2.56 -54.28
CA HIS A 71 -6.04 -1.58 -54.71
C HIS A 71 -5.80 -0.22 -54.02
N VAL A 72 -5.52 0.81 -54.81
CA VAL A 72 -5.04 2.13 -54.36
C VAL A 72 -6.15 3.01 -53.72
N HIS A 73 -7.43 2.65 -53.86
CA HIS A 73 -8.56 3.55 -53.58
C HIS A 73 -9.36 3.31 -52.28
N GLU A 74 -8.90 2.49 -51.34
CA GLU A 74 -9.60 2.30 -50.04
C GLU A 74 -8.76 2.76 -48.85
N ASN A 75 -9.44 3.38 -47.86
CA ASN A 75 -8.87 3.79 -46.58
C ASN A 75 -8.00 2.69 -45.96
N ASN A 76 -6.73 3.01 -45.63
CA ASN A 76 -5.75 2.05 -45.11
C ASN A 76 -6.20 1.33 -43.81
N TYR A 77 -7.12 1.94 -43.05
CA TYR A 77 -7.73 1.32 -41.87
C TYR A 77 -8.77 0.24 -42.22
N CYS A 78 -9.46 0.35 -43.36
CA CYS A 78 -10.39 -0.67 -43.87
C CYS A 78 -9.67 -1.86 -44.52
N LYS A 79 -8.44 -1.66 -45.04
CA LYS A 79 -7.63 -2.73 -45.68
C LYS A 79 -7.22 -3.87 -44.73
N TYR A 80 -7.17 -3.62 -43.42
CA TYR A 80 -6.80 -4.59 -42.39
C TYR A 80 -8.00 -5.18 -41.63
N ASN A 81 -9.24 -4.90 -42.05
CA ASN A 81 -10.46 -5.42 -41.43
C ASN A 81 -10.76 -6.87 -41.86
N ASN A 82 -9.83 -7.79 -41.58
CA ASN A 82 -10.04 -9.22 -41.81
C ASN A 82 -10.01 -9.97 -40.47
N GLN A 83 -11.12 -10.62 -40.14
CA GLN A 83 -11.27 -11.42 -38.92
C GLN A 83 -10.13 -12.43 -38.73
N GLY A 84 -9.57 -12.98 -39.82
CA GLY A 84 -8.45 -13.93 -39.76
C GLY A 84 -7.13 -13.30 -39.27
N LEU A 85 -6.85 -12.05 -39.67
CA LEU A 85 -5.64 -11.35 -39.24
C LEU A 85 -5.79 -10.86 -37.79
N SER A 86 -6.97 -10.38 -37.42
CA SER A 86 -7.28 -10.06 -36.03
C SER A 86 -7.23 -11.29 -35.13
N ALA A 87 -7.71 -12.45 -35.59
CA ALA A 87 -7.60 -13.72 -34.86
C ALA A 87 -6.13 -14.16 -34.70
N PHE A 88 -5.31 -14.00 -35.74
CA PHE A 88 -3.87 -14.26 -35.67
C PHE A 88 -3.18 -13.44 -34.58
N THR A 89 -3.43 -12.13 -34.52
CA THR A 89 -2.82 -11.24 -33.52
C THR A 89 -3.41 -11.45 -32.12
N SER A 90 -4.72 -11.61 -31.99
CA SER A 90 -5.40 -11.72 -30.68
C SER A 90 -5.23 -13.09 -30.00
N SER A 91 -5.07 -14.18 -30.78
CA SER A 91 -4.92 -15.54 -30.25
C SER A 91 -3.73 -15.69 -29.30
N LEU A 92 -2.63 -14.98 -29.57
CA LEU A 92 -1.44 -14.97 -28.71
C LEU A 92 -1.74 -14.37 -27.33
N TYR A 93 -2.43 -13.23 -27.28
CA TYR A 93 -2.77 -12.57 -26.02
C TYR A 93 -3.81 -13.35 -25.23
N LEU A 94 -4.80 -13.96 -25.92
CA LEU A 94 -5.80 -14.81 -25.28
C LEU A 94 -5.15 -16.06 -24.66
N ALA A 95 -4.25 -16.72 -25.40
CA ALA A 95 -3.49 -17.84 -24.90
C ALA A 95 -2.59 -17.45 -23.72
N GLY A 96 -1.95 -16.28 -23.80
CA GLY A 96 -1.14 -15.71 -22.71
C GLY A 96 -1.95 -15.41 -21.44
N LEU A 97 -3.18 -14.92 -21.58
CA LEU A 97 -4.08 -14.71 -20.45
C LEU A 97 -4.42 -16.02 -19.75
N VAL A 98 -4.86 -17.03 -20.51
CA VAL A 98 -5.21 -18.35 -19.95
C VAL A 98 -3.97 -19.02 -19.34
N SER A 99 -2.83 -18.97 -20.01
CA SER A 99 -1.60 -19.58 -19.52
C SER A 99 -1.07 -18.89 -18.27
N SER A 100 -1.22 -17.57 -18.12
CA SER A 100 -0.81 -16.85 -16.90
C SER A 100 -1.60 -17.29 -15.65
N LEU A 101 -2.90 -17.63 -15.82
CA LEU A 101 -3.73 -18.18 -14.74
C LEU A 101 -3.27 -19.59 -14.35
N VAL A 102 -2.91 -20.40 -15.32
CA VAL A 102 -2.37 -21.76 -15.11
C VAL A 102 -0.94 -21.72 -14.55
N ALA A 103 -0.15 -20.71 -14.90
CA ALA A 103 1.21 -20.52 -14.41
C ALA A 103 1.24 -20.24 -12.90
N SER A 104 0.25 -19.55 -12.34
CA SER A 104 0.20 -19.21 -10.92
C SER A 104 0.32 -20.42 -9.96
N PRO A 105 -0.52 -21.47 -10.05
CA PRO A 105 -0.38 -22.65 -9.21
C PRO A 105 0.89 -23.46 -9.49
N ILE A 106 1.37 -23.50 -10.75
CA ILE A 106 2.60 -24.21 -11.11
C ILE A 106 3.81 -23.53 -10.47
N THR A 107 3.90 -22.20 -10.55
CA THR A 107 4.96 -21.40 -9.92
C THR A 107 4.99 -21.59 -8.39
N ARG A 108 3.82 -21.77 -7.76
CA ARG A 108 3.71 -22.00 -6.31
C ARG A 108 4.16 -23.41 -5.91
N ASN A 109 3.72 -24.44 -6.64
CA ASN A 109 3.93 -25.85 -6.25
C ASN A 109 5.27 -26.42 -6.72
N TYR A 110 5.68 -26.09 -7.95
CA TYR A 110 6.89 -26.63 -8.60
C TYR A 110 8.06 -25.66 -8.59
N GLY A 111 7.80 -24.38 -8.31
CA GLY A 111 8.79 -23.33 -8.18
C GLY A 111 8.89 -22.41 -9.40
N ARG A 112 9.65 -21.33 -9.26
CA ARG A 112 9.72 -20.24 -10.25
C ARG A 112 10.56 -20.64 -11.47
N SER A 113 11.62 -21.42 -11.27
CA SER A 113 12.49 -21.85 -12.37
C SER A 113 11.77 -22.84 -13.29
N ALA A 114 10.97 -23.75 -12.72
CA ALA A 114 10.16 -24.70 -13.50
C ALA A 114 9.20 -23.98 -14.46
N SER A 115 8.51 -22.93 -14.02
CA SER A 115 7.63 -22.14 -14.88
C SER A 115 8.38 -21.43 -16.01
N ILE A 116 9.60 -20.95 -15.77
CA ILE A 116 10.45 -20.33 -16.82
C ILE A 116 10.83 -21.37 -17.88
N ILE A 117 11.24 -22.57 -17.46
CA ILE A 117 11.59 -23.68 -18.38
C ILE A 117 10.38 -24.11 -19.20
N CYS A 118 9.22 -24.33 -18.56
CA CYS A 118 7.98 -24.68 -19.26
C CYS A 118 7.58 -23.61 -20.29
N GLY A 119 7.70 -22.32 -19.92
CA GLY A 119 7.45 -21.21 -20.84
C GLY A 119 8.40 -21.20 -22.03
N GLY A 120 9.69 -21.47 -21.80
CA GLY A 120 10.70 -21.53 -22.85
C GLY A 120 10.48 -22.67 -23.85
N ILE A 121 10.16 -23.87 -23.35
CA ILE A 121 9.84 -25.03 -24.20
C ILE A 121 8.58 -24.77 -25.03
N ALA A 122 7.52 -24.24 -24.43
CA ALA A 122 6.29 -23.90 -25.16
C ALA A 122 6.56 -22.86 -26.26
N PHE A 123 7.38 -21.85 -25.97
CA PHE A 123 7.77 -20.84 -26.95
C PHE A 123 8.63 -21.43 -28.08
N LEU A 124 9.56 -22.35 -27.79
CA LEU A 124 10.36 -23.05 -28.81
C LEU A 124 9.49 -23.86 -29.77
N VAL A 125 8.52 -24.60 -29.23
CA VAL A 125 7.55 -25.35 -30.03
C VAL A 125 6.73 -24.40 -30.91
N GLY A 126 6.25 -23.28 -30.36
CA GLY A 126 5.53 -22.26 -31.12
C GLY A 126 6.37 -21.64 -32.25
N ALA A 127 7.65 -21.35 -31.99
CA ALA A 127 8.58 -20.79 -32.98
C ALA A 127 8.85 -21.79 -34.11
N ALA A 128 9.06 -23.07 -33.78
CA ALA A 128 9.24 -24.13 -34.77
C ALA A 128 7.99 -24.32 -35.65
N LEU A 129 6.80 -24.32 -35.05
CA LEU A 129 5.53 -24.41 -35.78
C LEU A 129 5.33 -23.22 -36.72
N ASN A 130 5.65 -22.00 -36.28
CA ASN A 130 5.53 -20.80 -37.10
C ASN A 130 6.55 -20.77 -38.25
N ALA A 131 7.79 -21.22 -38.02
CA ALA A 131 8.80 -21.32 -39.06
C ALA A 131 8.45 -22.39 -40.12
N ALA A 132 7.88 -23.51 -39.68
CA ALA A 132 7.47 -24.62 -40.55
C ALA A 132 6.05 -24.45 -41.14
N ALA A 133 5.37 -23.33 -40.88
CA ALA A 133 3.97 -23.16 -41.24
C ALA A 133 3.72 -23.33 -42.75
N VAL A 134 2.76 -24.21 -43.06
CA VAL A 134 2.22 -24.44 -44.42
C VAL A 134 0.79 -23.98 -44.56
N ASN A 135 -0.01 -24.08 -43.49
CA ASN A 135 -1.44 -23.74 -43.44
C ASN A 135 -1.72 -22.72 -42.32
N LEU A 136 -2.82 -21.95 -42.46
CA LEU A 136 -3.23 -20.95 -41.47
C LEU A 136 -3.46 -21.55 -40.07
N ALA A 137 -4.00 -22.76 -39.98
CA ALA A 137 -4.24 -23.44 -38.71
C ALA A 137 -2.93 -23.74 -37.93
N MET A 138 -1.86 -24.14 -38.63
CA MET A 138 -0.55 -24.40 -38.02
C MET A 138 0.08 -23.11 -37.49
N LEU A 139 -0.12 -22.00 -38.22
CA LEU A 139 0.32 -20.68 -37.83
C LEU A 139 -0.44 -20.16 -36.58
N LEU A 140 -1.77 -20.37 -36.53
CA LEU A 140 -2.57 -20.05 -35.35
C LEU A 140 -2.18 -20.91 -34.13
N LEU A 141 -1.96 -22.22 -34.33
CA LEU A 141 -1.49 -23.11 -33.27
C LEU A 141 -0.10 -22.67 -32.75
N GLY A 142 0.79 -22.30 -33.65
CA GLY A 142 2.10 -21.74 -33.29
C GLY A 142 1.97 -20.47 -32.45
N ARG A 143 1.08 -19.54 -32.82
CA ARG A 143 0.79 -18.32 -32.02
C ARG A 143 0.20 -18.61 -30.65
N ILE A 144 -0.70 -19.58 -30.55
CA ILE A 144 -1.25 -20.02 -29.24
C ILE A 144 -0.10 -20.55 -28.37
N MET A 145 0.79 -21.38 -28.91
CA MET A 145 1.95 -21.91 -28.17
C MET A 145 2.94 -20.80 -27.76
N LEU A 146 3.22 -19.83 -28.64
CA LEU A 146 4.01 -18.64 -28.29
C LEU A 146 3.35 -17.85 -27.15
N GLY A 147 2.02 -17.66 -27.21
CA GLY A 147 1.25 -17.01 -26.15
C GLY A 147 1.33 -17.74 -24.82
N VAL A 148 1.26 -19.09 -24.83
CA VAL A 148 1.50 -19.90 -23.64
C VAL A 148 2.88 -19.60 -23.06
N GLY A 149 3.93 -19.61 -23.88
CA GLY A 149 5.29 -19.28 -23.46
C GLY A 149 5.43 -17.88 -22.83
N ILE A 150 4.83 -16.87 -23.46
CA ILE A 150 4.82 -15.48 -22.97
C ILE A 150 4.10 -15.36 -21.63
N GLY A 151 2.94 -16.03 -21.45
CA GLY A 151 2.19 -15.94 -20.19
C GLY A 151 2.91 -16.57 -19.00
N PHE A 152 3.58 -17.73 -19.21
CA PHE A 152 4.45 -18.33 -18.18
C PHE A 152 5.67 -17.45 -17.89
N GLY A 153 6.34 -16.95 -18.93
CA GLY A 153 7.52 -16.10 -18.80
C GLY A 153 7.23 -14.78 -18.09
N ASN A 154 6.20 -14.03 -18.53
CA ASN A 154 5.85 -12.72 -17.97
C ASN A 154 5.32 -12.80 -16.52
N GLN A 155 4.78 -13.96 -16.11
CA GLN A 155 4.39 -14.17 -14.71
C GLN A 155 5.60 -14.55 -13.84
N ALA A 156 6.42 -15.50 -14.29
CA ALA A 156 7.47 -16.09 -13.48
C ALA A 156 8.76 -15.26 -13.43
N VAL A 157 9.23 -14.73 -14.57
CA VAL A 157 10.50 -13.99 -14.67
C VAL A 157 10.52 -12.76 -13.77
N PRO A 158 9.50 -11.88 -13.81
CA PRO A 158 9.55 -10.67 -13.01
C PRO A 158 9.35 -10.96 -11.51
N LEU A 159 8.73 -12.10 -11.16
CA LEU A 159 8.65 -12.59 -9.78
C LEU A 159 10.02 -13.10 -9.31
N TYR A 160 10.66 -13.94 -10.11
CA TYR A 160 12.00 -14.50 -9.88
C TYR A 160 13.04 -13.41 -9.63
N LEU A 161 13.10 -12.39 -10.51
CA LEU A 161 14.00 -11.25 -10.36
C LEU A 161 13.78 -10.52 -9.03
N SER A 162 12.52 -10.35 -8.63
CA SER A 162 12.17 -9.63 -7.41
C SER A 162 12.49 -10.42 -6.13
N GLU A 163 12.48 -11.76 -6.20
CA GLU A 163 12.80 -12.66 -5.07
C GLU A 163 14.31 -12.91 -4.95
N MET A 164 15.06 -12.85 -6.06
CA MET A 164 16.53 -12.95 -6.07
C MET A 164 17.23 -11.66 -5.67
N ALA A 165 16.66 -10.53 -6.09
CA ALA A 165 17.28 -9.22 -5.88
C ALA A 165 17.50 -8.92 -4.38
N PRO A 166 18.64 -8.31 -4.02
CA PRO A 166 18.79 -7.72 -2.71
C PRO A 166 17.88 -6.49 -2.57
N THR A 167 17.47 -6.19 -1.35
CA THR A 167 16.50 -5.14 -1.03
C THR A 167 16.85 -3.79 -1.64
N HIS A 168 18.13 -3.43 -1.65
CA HIS A 168 18.64 -2.16 -2.19
C HIS A 168 18.71 -2.08 -3.73
N LEU A 169 18.69 -3.20 -4.47
CA LEU A 169 18.74 -3.24 -5.95
C LEU A 169 17.49 -3.80 -6.61
N ARG A 170 16.45 -4.12 -5.83
CA ARG A 170 15.21 -4.74 -6.32
C ARG A 170 14.51 -3.93 -7.41
N GLY A 171 14.59 -2.59 -7.33
CA GLY A 171 14.10 -1.69 -8.37
C GLY A 171 14.87 -1.86 -9.68
N GLY A 172 16.19 -1.65 -9.65
CA GLY A 172 17.06 -1.73 -10.84
C GLY A 172 17.05 -3.09 -11.53
N LEU A 173 17.04 -4.20 -10.78
CA LEU A 173 17.00 -5.54 -11.36
C LEU A 173 15.66 -5.84 -12.06
N ASN A 174 14.55 -5.28 -11.57
CA ASN A 174 13.27 -5.41 -12.26
C ASN A 174 13.24 -4.55 -13.55
N MET A 175 14.00 -3.46 -13.62
CA MET A 175 14.12 -2.64 -14.83
C MET A 175 14.93 -3.34 -15.93
N MET A 176 15.81 -4.28 -15.59
CA MET A 176 16.53 -5.11 -16.58
C MET A 176 15.59 -5.94 -17.45
N PHE A 177 14.46 -6.41 -16.90
CA PHE A 177 13.42 -7.09 -17.68
C PHE A 177 12.82 -6.17 -18.75
N GLN A 178 12.55 -4.92 -18.39
CA GLN A 178 12.04 -3.93 -19.35
C GLN A 178 13.09 -3.58 -20.40
N LEU A 179 14.36 -3.42 -20.00
CA LEU A 179 15.46 -3.18 -20.94
C LEU A 179 15.63 -4.33 -21.93
N ALA A 180 15.57 -5.59 -21.46
CA ALA A 180 15.62 -6.76 -22.32
C ALA A 180 14.42 -6.81 -23.29
N THR A 181 13.23 -6.39 -22.83
CA THR A 181 12.03 -6.27 -23.67
C THR A 181 12.23 -5.25 -24.79
N THR A 182 12.76 -4.06 -24.48
CA THR A 182 12.97 -3.02 -25.51
C THR A 182 14.11 -3.36 -26.46
N LEU A 183 15.16 -4.04 -25.98
CA LEU A 183 16.19 -4.64 -26.83
C LEU A 183 15.60 -5.71 -27.76
N GLY A 184 14.69 -6.56 -27.26
CA GLY A 184 13.99 -7.56 -28.07
C GLY A 184 13.20 -6.93 -29.22
N ILE A 185 12.46 -5.85 -28.95
CA ILE A 185 11.73 -5.08 -29.98
C ILE A 185 12.70 -4.52 -31.03
N PHE A 186 13.80 -3.91 -30.59
CA PHE A 186 14.81 -3.35 -31.47
C PHE A 186 15.47 -4.42 -32.36
N THR A 187 15.88 -5.55 -31.78
CA THR A 187 16.47 -6.67 -32.52
C THR A 187 15.48 -7.25 -33.54
N ALA A 188 14.20 -7.40 -33.18
CA ALA A 188 13.18 -7.89 -34.11
C ALA A 188 12.95 -6.92 -35.29
N ASN A 189 12.94 -5.61 -35.04
CA ASN A 189 12.85 -4.62 -36.12
C ASN A 189 14.07 -4.67 -37.06
N MET A 190 15.28 -4.89 -36.53
CA MET A 190 16.49 -5.09 -37.35
C MET A 190 16.44 -6.38 -38.18
N ILE A 191 15.92 -7.47 -37.61
CA ILE A 191 15.74 -8.73 -38.35
C ILE A 191 14.70 -8.56 -39.45
N ASN A 192 13.59 -7.88 -39.19
CA ASN A 192 12.59 -7.57 -40.20
C ASN A 192 13.16 -6.74 -41.35
N PHE A 193 14.03 -5.77 -41.05
CA PHE A 193 14.73 -5.00 -42.08
C PHE A 193 15.61 -5.88 -43.00
N GLY A 194 16.33 -6.85 -42.41
CA GLY A 194 17.16 -7.78 -43.19
C GLY A 194 16.33 -8.76 -44.01
N THR A 195 15.35 -9.40 -43.38
CA THR A 195 14.53 -10.49 -43.96
C THR A 195 13.58 -10.02 -45.04
N GLN A 196 13.15 -8.75 -45.04
CA GLN A 196 12.29 -8.21 -46.11
C GLN A 196 12.98 -8.21 -47.48
N LYS A 197 14.32 -8.19 -47.53
CA LYS A 197 15.08 -8.29 -48.78
C LYS A 197 15.22 -9.72 -49.30
N LEU A 198 14.83 -10.72 -48.50
CA LEU A 198 14.86 -12.13 -48.86
C LEU A 198 13.46 -12.63 -49.22
N GLU A 199 13.09 -12.51 -50.50
CA GLU A 199 11.92 -13.21 -51.04
C GLU A 199 12.32 -14.59 -51.59
N PRO A 200 11.52 -15.66 -51.38
CA PRO A 200 10.20 -15.73 -50.72
C PRO A 200 10.22 -16.22 -49.25
N TRP A 201 11.40 -16.47 -48.67
CA TRP A 201 11.55 -17.18 -47.38
C TRP A 201 11.69 -16.26 -46.15
N GLY A 202 11.75 -14.94 -46.32
CA GLY A 202 12.05 -13.96 -45.27
C GLY A 202 11.18 -14.06 -44.01
N TRP A 203 9.86 -14.23 -44.17
CA TRP A 203 8.93 -14.30 -43.02
C TRP A 203 9.14 -15.55 -42.14
N ARG A 204 9.57 -16.68 -42.74
CA ARG A 204 9.89 -17.91 -41.98
C ARG A 204 11.13 -17.72 -41.13
N LEU A 205 12.14 -17.04 -41.68
CA LEU A 205 13.36 -16.71 -40.95
C LEU A 205 13.06 -15.74 -39.80
N SER A 206 12.25 -14.71 -40.03
CA SER A 206 11.80 -13.78 -38.99
C SER A 206 11.09 -14.48 -37.83
N LEU A 207 10.13 -15.36 -38.12
CA LEU A 207 9.41 -16.09 -37.06
C LEU A 207 10.26 -17.18 -36.41
N GLY A 208 11.15 -17.83 -37.17
CA GLY A 208 12.01 -18.90 -36.68
C GLY A 208 13.17 -18.41 -35.81
N LEU A 209 13.71 -17.22 -36.07
CA LEU A 209 14.75 -16.62 -35.23
C LEU A 209 14.27 -16.30 -33.81
N ALA A 210 12.96 -16.28 -33.55
CA ALA A 210 12.39 -16.23 -32.22
C ALA A 210 12.80 -17.43 -31.34
N ALA A 211 13.22 -18.55 -31.95
CA ALA A 211 13.73 -19.71 -31.22
C ALA A 211 15.06 -19.42 -30.49
N PHE A 212 15.89 -18.48 -30.98
CA PHE A 212 17.18 -18.17 -30.36
C PHE A 212 17.07 -17.58 -28.93
N PRO A 213 16.29 -16.52 -28.67
CA PRO A 213 16.10 -16.05 -27.30
C PRO A 213 15.37 -17.09 -26.42
N ALA A 214 14.53 -17.94 -27.03
CA ALA A 214 13.82 -19.00 -26.30
C ALA A 214 14.72 -20.18 -25.89
N THR A 215 15.69 -20.59 -26.72
CA THR A 215 16.70 -21.59 -26.32
C THR A 215 17.58 -21.02 -25.22
N LEU A 216 17.98 -19.75 -25.33
CA LEU A 216 18.76 -19.06 -24.31
C LEU A 216 18.02 -19.01 -22.97
N MET A 217 16.72 -18.71 -22.98
CA MET A 217 15.89 -18.75 -21.76
C MET A 217 15.71 -20.17 -21.21
N THR A 218 15.55 -21.18 -22.07
CA THR A 218 15.34 -22.57 -21.64
C THR A 218 16.60 -23.15 -21.00
N ILE A 219 17.76 -23.01 -21.67
CA ILE A 219 19.06 -23.43 -21.14
C ILE A 219 19.41 -22.60 -19.90
N GLY A 220 19.16 -21.29 -19.95
CA GLY A 220 19.31 -20.40 -18.81
C GLY A 220 18.48 -20.84 -17.60
N GLY A 221 17.21 -21.18 -17.82
CA GLY A 221 16.30 -21.74 -16.81
C GLY A 221 16.86 -22.98 -16.12
N MET A 222 17.47 -23.90 -16.86
CA MET A 222 18.09 -25.10 -16.30
C MET A 222 19.31 -24.81 -15.41
N LEU A 223 20.03 -23.71 -15.67
CA LEU A 223 21.19 -23.28 -14.88
C LEU A 223 20.81 -22.39 -13.69
N LEU A 224 19.59 -21.82 -13.69
CA LEU A 224 19.12 -20.91 -12.65
C LEU A 224 18.76 -21.68 -11.36
N PRO A 225 19.29 -21.25 -10.19
CA PRO A 225 18.85 -21.81 -8.92
C PRO A 225 17.39 -21.46 -8.63
N GLU A 226 16.70 -22.31 -7.87
CA GLU A 226 15.37 -21.97 -7.33
C GLU A 226 15.44 -20.78 -6.36
N THR A 227 14.33 -20.05 -6.20
CA THR A 227 14.30 -18.91 -5.27
C THR A 227 14.21 -19.36 -3.81
N PRO A 228 14.87 -18.67 -2.85
CA PRO A 228 14.81 -19.06 -1.45
C PRO A 228 13.39 -18.98 -0.91
N ASN A 229 12.61 -17.97 -1.33
CA ASN A 229 11.19 -17.84 -0.99
C ASN A 229 10.38 -19.06 -1.43
N SER A 230 10.57 -19.53 -2.66
CA SER A 230 9.90 -20.72 -3.20
C SER A 230 10.27 -22.00 -2.46
N LEU A 231 11.56 -22.19 -2.16
CA LEU A 231 12.02 -23.36 -1.41
C LEU A 231 11.44 -23.40 0.01
N ILE A 232 11.39 -22.25 0.68
CA ILE A 232 10.83 -22.13 2.04
C ILE A 232 9.30 -22.30 2.01
N GLU A 233 8.60 -21.76 1.02
CA GLU A 233 7.15 -21.93 0.82
C GLU A 233 6.77 -23.41 0.62
N ARG A 234 7.63 -24.18 -0.05
CA ARG A 234 7.47 -25.63 -0.30
C ARG A 234 7.92 -26.52 0.87
N GLY A 235 8.35 -25.95 1.99
CA GLY A 235 8.82 -26.68 3.17
C GLY A 235 10.28 -27.16 3.12
N LEU A 236 11.05 -26.79 2.08
CA LEU A 236 12.48 -27.11 1.95
C LEU A 236 13.35 -26.01 2.61
N THR A 237 13.12 -25.78 3.89
CA THR A 237 13.70 -24.69 4.70
C THR A 237 15.24 -24.67 4.67
N GLU A 238 15.89 -25.81 4.89
CA GLU A 238 17.35 -25.95 4.87
C GLU A 238 17.97 -25.66 3.50
N LYS A 239 17.33 -26.10 2.41
CA LYS A 239 17.80 -25.78 1.05
C LYS A 239 17.62 -24.28 0.75
N GLY A 240 16.51 -23.70 1.18
CA GLY A 240 16.23 -22.27 1.07
C GLY A 240 17.29 -21.41 1.76
N ARG A 241 17.68 -21.79 2.98
CA ARG A 241 18.76 -21.12 3.73
C ARG A 241 20.10 -21.18 2.99
N ARG A 242 20.53 -22.35 2.52
CA ARG A 242 21.80 -22.51 1.77
C ARG A 242 21.83 -21.68 0.49
N VAL A 243 20.70 -21.63 -0.23
CA VAL A 243 20.57 -20.82 -1.44
C VAL A 243 20.64 -19.33 -1.10
N LEU A 244 20.00 -18.90 -0.01
CA LEU A 244 20.07 -17.51 0.47
C LEU A 244 21.50 -17.12 0.87
N GLU A 245 22.21 -17.96 1.62
CA GLU A 245 23.63 -17.77 1.99
C GLU A 245 24.51 -17.63 0.73
N LYS A 246 24.28 -18.48 -0.28
CA LYS A 246 25.02 -18.43 -1.56
C LYS A 246 24.74 -17.14 -2.35
N ILE A 247 23.49 -16.69 -2.37
CA ILE A 247 23.05 -15.49 -3.09
C ILE A 247 23.60 -14.22 -2.44
N ARG A 248 23.56 -14.13 -1.10
CA ARG A 248 24.01 -12.97 -0.32
C ARG A 248 25.51 -12.96 -0.05
N GLY A 249 26.19 -14.10 -0.21
CA GLY A 249 27.63 -14.23 -0.03
C GLY A 249 28.06 -14.10 1.44
N THR A 250 27.14 -14.27 2.38
CA THR A 250 27.35 -14.15 3.83
C THR A 250 26.62 -15.27 4.57
N LYS A 251 27.17 -15.70 5.71
CA LYS A 251 26.54 -16.72 6.58
C LYS A 251 25.51 -16.10 7.54
N ASP A 252 25.64 -14.81 7.86
CA ASP A 252 24.69 -14.07 8.68
C ASP A 252 23.50 -13.56 7.86
N VAL A 253 22.64 -14.49 7.44
CA VAL A 253 21.36 -14.22 6.78
C VAL A 253 20.15 -14.50 7.67
N THR A 254 20.39 -14.72 8.97
CA THR A 254 19.37 -15.15 9.95
C THR A 254 18.17 -14.20 10.02
N ALA A 255 18.40 -12.88 9.96
CA ALA A 255 17.32 -11.88 9.97
C ALA A 255 16.44 -11.95 8.71
N GLU A 256 17.07 -12.00 7.52
CA GLU A 256 16.34 -12.10 6.23
C GLU A 256 15.62 -13.45 6.11
N TYR A 257 16.27 -14.53 6.52
CA TYR A 257 15.69 -15.87 6.53
C TYR A 257 14.46 -15.96 7.44
N GLN A 258 14.52 -15.37 8.63
CA GLN A 258 13.39 -15.35 9.56
C GLN A 258 12.21 -14.55 9.01
N ASP A 259 12.48 -13.43 8.35
CA ASP A 259 11.43 -12.62 7.71
C ASP A 259 10.77 -13.36 6.53
N ILE A 260 11.53 -14.17 5.78
CA ILE A 260 10.97 -15.05 4.73
C ILE A 260 10.13 -16.19 5.35
N LEU A 261 10.59 -16.78 6.46
CA LEU A 261 9.83 -17.81 7.18
C LEU A 261 8.50 -17.28 7.71
N ASP A 262 8.52 -16.12 8.38
CA ASP A 262 7.31 -15.48 8.90
C ASP A 262 6.34 -15.14 7.74
N ALA A 263 6.86 -14.66 6.59
CA ALA A 263 6.06 -14.40 5.41
C ALA A 263 5.47 -15.68 4.77
N SER A 264 6.23 -16.77 4.77
CA SER A 264 5.81 -18.09 4.26
C SER A 264 4.71 -18.70 5.12
N GLU A 265 4.86 -18.67 6.45
CA GLU A 265 3.84 -19.15 7.40
C GLU A 265 2.51 -18.42 7.20
N LEU A 266 2.59 -17.09 7.02
CA LEU A 266 1.43 -16.29 6.71
C LEU A 266 0.81 -16.63 5.35
N ALA A 267 1.61 -16.77 4.30
CA ALA A 267 1.11 -17.14 2.97
C ALA A 267 0.44 -18.52 2.95
N ASN A 268 0.95 -19.46 3.75
CA ASN A 268 0.39 -20.80 3.91
C ASN A 268 -0.90 -20.83 4.74
N SER A 269 -1.10 -19.85 5.64
CA SER A 269 -2.38 -19.69 6.35
C SER A 269 -3.55 -19.30 5.43
N ILE A 270 -3.27 -18.74 4.24
CA ILE A 270 -4.28 -18.28 3.29
C ILE A 270 -4.67 -19.42 2.33
N LYS A 271 -5.73 -20.16 2.67
CA LYS A 271 -6.24 -21.30 1.87
C LYS A 271 -6.81 -20.91 0.49
N HIS A 272 -7.40 -19.71 0.35
CA HIS A 272 -8.00 -19.25 -0.92
C HIS A 272 -7.51 -17.83 -1.33
N PRO A 273 -6.38 -17.73 -2.04
CA PRO A 273 -5.79 -16.43 -2.43
C PRO A 273 -6.73 -15.55 -3.26
N PHE A 274 -7.41 -16.13 -4.26
CA PHE A 274 -8.32 -15.41 -5.15
C PHE A 274 -9.57 -14.87 -4.45
N ARG A 275 -10.06 -15.54 -3.40
CA ARG A 275 -11.20 -15.04 -2.61
C ARG A 275 -10.75 -13.95 -1.63
N ASN A 276 -9.55 -14.10 -1.08
CA ASN A 276 -8.99 -13.16 -0.11
C ASN A 276 -8.56 -11.83 -0.77
N ILE A 277 -8.21 -11.84 -2.07
CA ILE A 277 -7.84 -10.61 -2.79
C ILE A 277 -9.02 -9.64 -2.97
N LEU A 278 -10.25 -10.15 -2.94
CA LEU A 278 -11.49 -9.36 -3.07
C LEU A 278 -11.94 -8.68 -1.76
N VAL A 279 -11.27 -8.99 -0.64
CA VAL A 279 -11.58 -8.40 0.68
C VAL A 279 -11.29 -6.89 0.67
N LYS A 280 -12.12 -6.10 1.36
CA LYS A 280 -12.04 -4.62 1.40
C LYS A 280 -10.62 -4.09 1.68
N ARG A 281 -9.84 -4.78 2.53
CA ARG A 281 -8.46 -4.43 2.90
C ARG A 281 -7.49 -4.39 1.70
N ASN A 282 -7.74 -5.19 0.66
CA ASN A 282 -6.84 -5.37 -0.49
C ASN A 282 -7.31 -4.61 -1.75
N ARG A 283 -8.44 -3.88 -1.66
CA ARG A 283 -9.03 -3.16 -2.79
C ARG A 283 -8.09 -2.13 -3.43
N PRO A 284 -7.39 -1.23 -2.72
CA PRO A 284 -6.54 -0.25 -3.39
C PRO A 284 -5.37 -0.91 -4.14
N GLN A 285 -4.85 -2.03 -3.64
CA GLN A 285 -3.82 -2.82 -4.30
C GLN A 285 -4.36 -3.53 -5.55
N LEU A 286 -5.55 -4.14 -5.45
CA LEU A 286 -6.22 -4.80 -6.56
C LEU A 286 -6.56 -3.82 -7.70
N VAL A 287 -7.07 -2.63 -7.34
CA VAL A 287 -7.34 -1.54 -8.29
C VAL A 287 -6.06 -1.16 -9.03
N MET A 288 -4.95 -0.90 -8.33
CA MET A 288 -3.69 -0.59 -9.00
C MET A 288 -3.16 -1.75 -9.87
N ALA A 289 -3.34 -3.00 -9.44
CA ALA A 289 -2.90 -4.17 -10.20
C ALA A 289 -3.67 -4.38 -11.51
N ILE A 290 -4.94 -3.96 -11.57
CA ILE A 290 -5.79 -4.07 -12.77
C ILE A 290 -5.63 -2.83 -13.65
N PHE A 291 -5.76 -1.63 -13.07
CA PHE A 291 -5.78 -0.39 -13.85
C PHE A 291 -4.40 0.01 -14.37
N MET A 292 -3.31 -0.30 -13.66
CA MET A 292 -1.97 0.10 -14.11
C MET A 292 -1.57 -0.59 -15.44
N PRO A 293 -1.68 -1.93 -15.59
CA PRO A 293 -1.45 -2.57 -16.89
C PRO A 293 -2.51 -2.20 -17.93
N ALA A 294 -3.77 -2.01 -17.53
CA ALA A 294 -4.82 -1.58 -18.45
C ALA A 294 -4.49 -0.22 -19.07
N PHE A 295 -4.11 0.77 -18.26
CA PHE A 295 -3.69 2.08 -18.75
C PHE A 295 -2.42 2.02 -19.58
N GLN A 296 -1.46 1.15 -19.22
CA GLN A 296 -0.25 0.93 -20.00
C GLN A 296 -0.58 0.51 -21.45
N ILE A 297 -1.54 -0.41 -21.62
CA ILE A 297 -1.98 -0.87 -22.96
C ILE A 297 -2.84 0.20 -23.65
N LEU A 298 -3.77 0.83 -22.91
CA LEU A 298 -4.66 1.88 -23.43
C LEU A 298 -3.91 3.14 -23.87
N THR A 299 -2.66 3.32 -23.48
CA THR A 299 -1.80 4.38 -24.06
C THR A 299 -1.67 4.29 -25.58
N GLY A 300 -1.93 3.12 -26.18
CA GLY A 300 -1.85 2.90 -27.63
C GLY A 300 -0.43 2.62 -28.13
N ILE A 301 0.53 2.36 -27.24
CA ILE A 301 1.93 2.07 -27.62
C ILE A 301 2.04 0.87 -28.56
N ASN A 302 1.29 -0.20 -28.31
CA ASN A 302 1.32 -1.40 -29.17
C ASN A 302 0.76 -1.10 -30.56
N SER A 303 -0.29 -0.28 -30.66
CA SER A 303 -0.81 0.16 -31.96
C SER A 303 0.25 0.94 -32.74
N ILE A 304 0.97 1.84 -32.08
CA ILE A 304 2.04 2.61 -32.72
C ILE A 304 3.20 1.68 -33.13
N LEU A 305 3.62 0.74 -32.28
CA LEU A 305 4.72 -0.18 -32.61
C LEU A 305 4.36 -1.18 -33.72
N PHE A 306 3.13 -1.70 -33.74
CA PHE A 306 2.68 -2.65 -34.77
C PHE A 306 2.38 -1.97 -36.11
N TYR A 307 1.77 -0.78 -36.08
CA TYR A 307 1.37 -0.08 -37.29
C TYR A 307 2.37 0.98 -37.73
N ALA A 308 3.47 1.23 -37.01
CA ALA A 308 4.52 2.18 -37.42
C ALA A 308 4.99 1.98 -38.88
N PRO A 309 5.36 0.76 -39.32
CA PRO A 309 5.79 0.55 -40.71
C PRO A 309 4.67 0.89 -41.71
N VAL A 310 3.42 0.53 -41.39
CA VAL A 310 2.24 0.75 -42.23
C VAL A 310 1.90 2.24 -42.31
N LEU A 311 1.97 2.95 -41.17
CA LEU A 311 1.73 4.38 -41.05
C LEU A 311 2.80 5.13 -41.86
N PHE A 312 4.08 4.78 -41.71
CA PHE A 312 5.16 5.40 -42.49
C PHE A 312 5.06 5.11 -43.99
N GLN A 313 4.68 3.88 -44.38
CA GLN A 313 4.46 3.53 -45.79
C GLN A 313 3.28 4.29 -46.40
N SER A 314 2.21 4.51 -45.62
CA SER A 314 1.05 5.30 -46.04
C SER A 314 1.38 6.77 -46.27
N MET A 315 2.41 7.31 -45.62
CA MET A 315 2.85 8.71 -45.76
C MET A 315 3.79 8.97 -46.94
N GLY A 316 3.89 8.03 -47.89
CA GLY A 316 4.70 8.15 -49.11
C GLY A 316 6.19 7.81 -48.93
N PHE A 317 6.60 7.29 -47.76
CA PHE A 317 7.95 6.75 -47.60
C PHE A 317 8.03 5.37 -48.25
N GLY A 318 8.95 5.19 -49.21
CA GLY A 318 9.21 3.88 -49.83
C GLY A 318 9.51 2.78 -48.78
N GLY A 319 9.31 1.51 -49.13
CA GLY A 319 9.38 0.38 -48.17
C GLY A 319 10.68 0.28 -47.36
N ASN A 320 11.81 0.78 -47.90
CA ASN A 320 13.08 0.83 -47.16
C ASN A 320 13.12 1.97 -46.11
N ALA A 321 12.44 3.09 -46.36
CA ALA A 321 12.41 4.25 -45.47
C ALA A 321 11.45 4.04 -44.28
N SER A 322 10.31 3.36 -44.48
CA SER A 322 9.36 3.05 -43.41
C SER A 322 9.95 2.11 -42.35
N LEU A 323 10.75 1.13 -42.76
CA LEU A 323 11.51 0.26 -41.86
C LEU A 323 12.61 1.01 -41.12
N TYR A 324 13.31 1.94 -41.80
CA TYR A 324 14.32 2.79 -41.18
C TYR A 324 13.72 3.61 -40.02
N SER A 325 12.55 4.19 -40.24
CA SER A 325 11.80 4.91 -39.21
C SER A 325 11.37 3.99 -38.06
N SER A 326 10.94 2.76 -38.36
CA SER A 326 10.55 1.78 -37.33
C SER A 326 11.72 1.29 -36.47
N ALA A 327 12.89 1.08 -37.09
CA ALA A 327 14.13 0.77 -36.40
C ALA A 327 14.59 1.94 -35.51
N LEU A 328 14.50 3.18 -36.02
CA LEU A 328 14.80 4.39 -35.27
C LEU A 328 13.90 4.51 -34.04
N THR A 329 12.59 4.28 -34.18
CA THR A 329 11.65 4.29 -33.05
C THR A 329 12.02 3.24 -32.00
N GLY A 330 12.45 2.04 -32.42
CA GLY A 330 12.97 1.02 -31.52
C GLY A 330 14.25 1.45 -30.78
N ALA A 331 15.18 2.10 -31.47
CA ALA A 331 16.41 2.62 -30.85
C ALA A 331 16.12 3.71 -29.81
N VAL A 332 15.21 4.64 -30.14
CA VAL A 332 14.74 5.69 -29.21
C VAL A 332 14.11 5.07 -27.97
N LEU A 333 13.35 3.98 -28.12
CA LEU A 333 12.75 3.27 -26.99
C LEU A 333 13.81 2.67 -26.05
N VAL A 334 14.86 2.05 -26.60
CA VAL A 334 15.98 1.50 -25.81
C VAL A 334 16.71 2.61 -25.06
N LEU A 335 17.07 3.70 -25.75
CA LEU A 335 17.74 4.85 -25.14
C LEU A 335 16.90 5.48 -24.03
N SER A 336 15.60 5.64 -24.27
CA SER A 336 14.67 6.16 -23.28
C SER A 336 14.55 5.25 -22.04
N THR A 337 14.59 3.93 -22.25
CA THR A 337 14.58 2.96 -21.14
C THR A 337 15.84 3.08 -20.28
N LEU A 338 17.01 3.28 -20.90
CA LEU A 338 18.26 3.53 -20.17
C LEU A 338 18.20 4.81 -19.34
N ILE A 339 17.62 5.89 -19.90
CA ILE A 339 17.39 7.14 -19.16
C ILE A 339 16.49 6.87 -17.96
N SER A 340 15.40 6.10 -18.14
CA SER A 340 14.49 5.73 -17.04
C SER A 340 15.21 5.10 -15.86
N ILE A 341 16.14 4.17 -16.13
CA ILE A 341 16.88 3.46 -15.08
C ILE A 341 17.66 4.43 -14.20
N VAL A 342 18.27 5.46 -14.80
CA VAL A 342 19.03 6.46 -14.05
C VAL A 342 18.11 7.45 -13.33
N THR A 343 16.99 7.80 -13.94
CA THR A 343 16.09 8.86 -13.45
C THR A 343 15.10 8.38 -12.39
N VAL A 344 14.69 7.11 -12.42
CA VAL A 344 13.64 6.55 -11.55
C VAL A 344 13.97 6.67 -10.06
N ASP A 345 15.25 6.49 -9.72
CA ASP A 345 15.72 6.57 -8.34
C ASP A 345 15.97 8.03 -7.90
N ARG A 346 16.07 8.99 -8.82
CA ARG A 346 16.33 10.41 -8.50
C ARG A 346 15.05 11.26 -8.39
N LEU A 347 14.12 11.11 -9.32
CA LEU A 347 12.92 11.97 -9.42
C LEU A 347 11.67 11.37 -8.78
N GLY A 348 11.72 10.10 -8.38
CA GLY A 348 10.57 9.39 -7.84
C GLY A 348 9.54 8.99 -8.91
N ARG A 349 8.78 7.94 -8.60
CA ARG A 349 7.93 7.22 -9.58
C ARG A 349 6.68 7.97 -10.01
N ARG A 350 6.06 8.71 -9.09
CA ARG A 350 4.81 9.45 -9.36
C ARG A 350 5.04 10.59 -10.34
N ILE A 351 6.14 11.33 -10.17
CA ILE A 351 6.49 12.47 -11.03
C ILE A 351 6.74 11.97 -12.46
N LEU A 352 7.47 10.87 -12.62
CA LEU A 352 7.74 10.26 -13.93
C LEU A 352 6.48 9.79 -14.67
N LEU A 353 5.51 9.20 -13.96
CA LEU A 353 4.24 8.78 -14.58
C LEU A 353 3.42 9.98 -15.08
N ILE A 354 3.35 11.05 -14.29
CA ILE A 354 2.57 12.24 -14.63
C ILE A 354 3.25 13.01 -15.78
N SER A 355 4.56 13.26 -15.69
CA SER A 355 5.29 14.00 -16.73
C SER A 355 5.29 13.25 -18.07
N GLY A 356 5.53 11.94 -18.04
CA GLY A 356 5.44 11.09 -19.23
C GLY A 356 4.04 11.06 -19.82
N GLY A 357 3.01 10.98 -18.98
CA GLY A 357 1.60 11.03 -19.42
C GLY A 357 1.26 12.34 -20.14
N ILE A 358 1.63 13.49 -19.57
CA ILE A 358 1.42 14.81 -20.19
C ILE A 358 2.11 14.89 -21.56
N GLN A 359 3.35 14.46 -21.65
CA GLN A 359 4.10 14.46 -22.91
C GLN A 359 3.45 13.55 -23.96
N MET A 360 2.94 12.38 -23.57
CA MET A 360 2.24 11.46 -24.46
C MET A 360 0.95 12.06 -25.02
N VAL A 361 0.15 12.73 -24.18
CA VAL A 361 -1.08 13.42 -24.60
C VAL A 361 -0.76 14.52 -25.61
N ILE A 362 0.24 15.36 -25.33
CA ILE A 362 0.66 16.42 -26.25
C ILE A 362 1.07 15.84 -27.61
N CYS A 363 1.89 14.78 -27.62
CA CYS A 363 2.33 14.14 -28.87
C CYS A 363 1.15 13.54 -29.65
N GLN A 364 0.21 12.87 -28.98
CA GLN A 364 -0.97 12.28 -29.64
C GLN A 364 -1.89 13.34 -30.23
N VAL A 365 -2.12 14.45 -29.53
CA VAL A 365 -2.91 15.58 -30.04
C VAL A 365 -2.26 16.17 -31.28
N ILE A 366 -0.94 16.39 -31.26
CA ILE A 366 -0.19 16.90 -32.41
C ILE A 366 -0.32 15.95 -33.61
N VAL A 367 -0.08 14.64 -33.43
CA VAL A 367 -0.22 13.66 -34.51
C VAL A 367 -1.66 13.64 -35.04
N SER A 368 -2.66 13.67 -34.16
CA SER A 368 -4.07 13.67 -34.55
C SER A 368 -4.44 14.91 -35.36
N ILE A 369 -3.93 16.09 -35.01
CA ILE A 369 -4.17 17.33 -35.76
C ILE A 369 -3.49 17.27 -37.13
N ILE A 370 -2.23 16.84 -37.20
CA ILE A 370 -1.50 16.75 -38.47
C ILE A 370 -2.19 15.78 -39.42
N LEU A 371 -2.56 14.59 -38.93
CA LEU A 371 -3.29 13.61 -39.73
C LEU A 371 -4.70 14.10 -40.09
N GLY A 372 -5.42 14.75 -39.19
CA GLY A 372 -6.77 15.25 -39.46
C GLY A 372 -6.83 16.39 -40.49
N VAL A 373 -5.82 17.26 -40.53
CA VAL A 373 -5.80 18.45 -41.40
C VAL A 373 -5.13 18.17 -42.76
N LYS A 374 -4.09 17.34 -42.78
CA LYS A 374 -3.26 17.13 -43.97
C LYS A 374 -3.46 15.78 -44.67
N PHE A 375 -4.14 14.83 -44.04
CA PHE A 375 -4.42 13.51 -44.58
C PHE A 375 -5.86 13.44 -45.12
N GLY A 376 -6.17 14.26 -46.13
CA GLY A 376 -7.44 14.21 -46.87
C GLY A 376 -7.40 13.17 -48.00
N GLU A 377 -8.58 12.72 -48.47
CA GLU A 377 -8.82 11.49 -49.25
C GLU A 377 -7.90 11.17 -50.44
N ASN A 378 -7.08 12.09 -50.97
CA ASN A 378 -6.19 11.83 -52.11
C ASN A 378 -4.89 12.67 -52.14
N GLN A 379 -4.33 13.12 -51.01
CA GLN A 379 -3.04 13.85 -51.00
C GLN A 379 -1.93 13.11 -50.23
N GLU A 380 -0.80 12.89 -50.90
CA GLU A 380 0.44 12.51 -50.24
C GLU A 380 0.91 13.66 -49.34
N LEU A 381 1.29 13.34 -48.09
CA LEU A 381 1.89 14.33 -47.21
C LEU A 381 3.17 14.87 -47.84
N SER A 382 3.34 16.20 -47.84
CA SER A 382 4.62 16.81 -48.16
C SER A 382 5.70 16.25 -47.22
N LYS A 383 6.87 15.91 -47.79
CA LYS A 383 7.99 15.22 -47.10
C LYS A 383 8.33 15.84 -45.73
N GLY A 384 8.20 17.16 -45.59
CA GLY A 384 8.43 17.87 -44.31
C GLY A 384 7.44 17.50 -43.21
N PHE A 385 6.16 17.35 -43.53
CA PHE A 385 5.13 16.94 -42.57
C PHE A 385 5.27 15.46 -42.21
N SER A 386 5.63 14.59 -43.15
CA SER A 386 5.87 13.17 -42.86
C SER A 386 7.05 12.98 -41.90
N VAL A 387 8.14 13.75 -42.08
CA VAL A 387 9.27 13.76 -41.12
C VAL A 387 8.84 14.29 -39.75
N LEU A 388 8.02 15.36 -39.71
CA LEU A 388 7.49 15.89 -38.45
C LEU A 388 6.66 14.84 -37.69
N VAL A 389 5.79 14.08 -38.37
CA VAL A 389 5.03 12.98 -37.73
C VAL A 389 5.96 11.92 -37.17
N VAL A 390 7.02 11.52 -37.90
CA VAL A 390 8.02 10.56 -37.39
C VAL A 390 8.69 11.09 -36.12
N VAL A 391 9.09 12.36 -36.09
CA VAL A 391 9.72 12.98 -34.91
C VAL A 391 8.76 12.99 -33.72
N VAL A 392 7.50 13.37 -33.92
CA VAL A 392 6.50 13.40 -32.84
C VAL A 392 6.17 11.99 -32.34
N VAL A 393 6.12 10.99 -33.23
CA VAL A 393 5.97 9.57 -32.83
C VAL A 393 7.19 9.10 -32.03
N CYS A 394 8.42 9.46 -32.43
CA CYS A 394 9.61 9.16 -31.66
C CYS A 394 9.59 9.83 -30.27
N LEU A 395 9.11 11.08 -30.16
CA LEU A 395 8.91 11.76 -28.87
C LEU A 395 7.85 11.07 -28.01
N PHE A 396 6.77 10.58 -28.61
CA PHE A 396 5.77 9.77 -27.91
C PHE A 396 6.38 8.46 -27.38
N VAL A 397 7.13 7.73 -28.20
CA VAL A 397 7.78 6.47 -27.79
C VAL A 397 8.85 6.72 -26.73
N MET A 398 9.59 7.82 -26.83
CA MET A 398 10.51 8.28 -25.79
C MET A 398 9.75 8.55 -24.49
N ALA A 399 8.62 9.26 -24.56
CA ALA A 399 7.79 9.56 -23.41
C ALA A 399 7.22 8.31 -22.73
N PHE A 400 6.91 7.26 -23.49
CA PHE A 400 6.50 5.98 -22.93
C PHE A 400 7.68 5.23 -22.29
N GLY A 401 8.84 5.22 -22.96
CA GLY A 401 10.03 4.46 -22.57
C GLY A 401 10.60 4.85 -21.20
N TRP A 402 10.61 6.14 -20.87
CA TRP A 402 11.14 6.61 -19.59
C TRP A 402 10.10 6.63 -18.45
N SER A 403 8.82 6.42 -18.75
CA SER A 403 7.71 6.51 -17.79
C SER A 403 6.92 5.19 -17.69
N TRP A 404 5.82 5.06 -18.42
CA TRP A 404 4.83 3.98 -18.32
C TRP A 404 5.37 2.60 -18.67
N GLY A 405 6.38 2.50 -19.55
CA GLY A 405 7.01 1.22 -19.88
C GLY A 405 7.58 0.51 -18.65
N PRO A 406 8.61 1.07 -18.01
CA PRO A 406 9.23 0.45 -16.84
C PRO A 406 8.38 0.53 -15.56
N LEU A 407 7.58 1.60 -15.41
CA LEU A 407 6.73 1.78 -14.24
C LEU A 407 5.54 0.82 -14.22
N GLY A 408 5.03 0.39 -15.39
CA GLY A 408 3.95 -0.59 -15.49
C GLY A 408 4.27 -1.94 -14.85
N TRP A 409 5.53 -2.38 -14.91
CA TRP A 409 5.97 -3.66 -14.32
C TRP A 409 6.46 -3.54 -12.88
N THR A 410 6.85 -2.34 -12.45
CA THR A 410 7.36 -2.12 -11.09
C THR A 410 6.23 -1.79 -10.12
N VAL A 411 5.32 -0.88 -10.45
CA VAL A 411 4.32 -0.33 -9.52
C VAL A 411 3.34 -1.37 -8.97
N PRO A 412 2.77 -2.30 -9.75
CA PRO A 412 1.82 -3.30 -9.23
C PRO A 412 2.39 -4.23 -8.16
N LYS A 413 3.71 -4.44 -8.13
CA LYS A 413 4.35 -5.41 -7.22
C LYS A 413 4.60 -4.87 -5.81
N PHE A 414 4.85 -3.57 -5.69
CA PHE A 414 5.09 -2.93 -4.40
C PHE A 414 3.91 -3.05 -3.43
N PRO A 415 2.63 -2.84 -3.82
CA PRO A 415 1.51 -2.98 -2.89
C PRO A 415 1.31 -4.41 -2.36
N PHE A 416 1.64 -5.45 -3.14
CA PHE A 416 1.56 -6.84 -2.67
C PHE A 416 2.73 -7.23 -1.76
N SER A 417 3.94 -6.74 -2.03
CA SER A 417 5.07 -6.92 -1.10
C SER A 417 4.82 -6.19 0.23
N LEU A 418 4.16 -5.02 0.17
CA LEU A 418 3.66 -4.29 1.34
C LEU A 418 2.53 -5.03 2.05
N MET A 419 1.80 -5.96 1.42
CA MET A 419 0.76 -6.75 2.07
C MET A 419 1.35 -7.84 2.98
N CYS A 420 2.42 -8.53 2.57
CA CYS A 420 3.18 -9.39 3.49
C CYS A 420 3.67 -8.62 4.71
N ILE A 421 4.06 -7.34 4.51
CA ILE A 421 4.52 -6.47 5.60
C ILE A 421 3.34 -5.94 6.43
N LYS A 422 2.22 -5.53 5.83
CA LYS A 422 1.04 -4.97 6.53
C LYS A 422 0.24 -6.02 7.30
N VAL A 423 0.31 -7.30 6.93
CA VAL A 423 -0.35 -8.35 7.71
C VAL A 423 0.41 -8.64 9.01
N ARG A 424 1.66 -8.20 9.13
CA ARG A 424 2.47 -8.22 10.35
C ARG A 424 1.95 -7.30 11.45
N ASP A 425 1.12 -6.30 11.12
CA ASP A 425 0.49 -5.38 12.09
C ASP A 425 -0.76 -5.96 12.81
N LEU A 426 -0.90 -7.29 12.91
CA LEU A 426 -1.78 -7.93 13.90
C LEU A 426 -0.94 -8.64 14.98
N PRO A 427 -0.58 -7.97 16.10
CA PRO A 427 0.06 -8.63 17.23
C PRO A 427 -0.89 -9.52 18.07
N LEU A 428 -2.19 -9.60 17.74
CA LEU A 428 -3.19 -10.18 18.64
C LEU A 428 -3.46 -11.69 18.46
N LEU A 429 -2.92 -12.35 17.43
CA LEU A 429 -3.19 -13.79 17.22
C LEU A 429 -2.06 -14.74 17.66
N ARG A 430 -0.83 -14.26 17.95
CA ARG A 430 0.27 -15.11 18.44
C ARG A 430 0.29 -15.33 19.96
N ARG A 431 -0.70 -14.82 20.72
CA ARG A 431 -0.83 -15.05 22.18
C ARG A 431 -1.91 -16.05 22.61
N MET A 432 -2.58 -16.72 21.67
CA MET A 432 -3.45 -17.86 21.98
C MET A 432 -2.83 -19.14 21.44
N GLY A 433 -1.82 -19.64 22.17
CA GLY A 433 -1.30 -20.99 21.98
C GLY A 433 -2.37 -22.00 22.39
N TYR A 434 -2.98 -22.63 21.38
CA TYR A 434 -3.72 -23.88 21.56
C TYR A 434 -2.71 -25.00 21.76
N HIS A 435 -2.53 -25.43 23.01
CA HIS A 435 -2.10 -26.80 23.30
C HIS A 435 -3.31 -27.72 23.11
N TYR A 436 -3.26 -28.57 22.10
CA TYR A 436 -4.07 -29.78 22.05
C TYR A 436 -3.43 -30.80 22.98
N ASP A 437 -4.12 -31.17 24.05
CA ASP A 437 -4.04 -32.52 24.60
C ASP A 437 -5.43 -32.94 25.09
N HIS A 438 -5.94 -33.97 24.43
CA HIS A 438 -7.17 -34.68 24.75
C HIS A 438 -6.97 -35.56 25.98
N LEU A 439 -7.82 -35.44 27.00
CA LEU A 439 -8.28 -36.60 27.78
C LEU A 439 -9.54 -36.30 28.60
N ARG A 440 -10.56 -37.16 28.36
CA ARG A 440 -11.77 -37.48 29.16
C ARG A 440 -13.06 -36.66 28.94
N LEU A 441 -13.93 -37.26 28.11
CA LEU A 441 -15.39 -37.39 28.27
C LEU A 441 -15.73 -38.24 29.54
N PRO A 442 -17.02 -38.47 29.92
CA PRO A 442 -18.11 -37.52 30.17
C PRO A 442 -19.00 -37.89 31.41
N LEU A 443 -19.98 -37.03 31.71
CA LEU A 443 -21.33 -37.32 32.29
C LEU A 443 -21.54 -37.70 33.77
N ALA A 444 -22.62 -37.08 34.28
CA ALA A 444 -23.58 -37.48 35.33
C ALA A 444 -23.19 -37.28 36.81
N THR A 445 -23.91 -36.40 37.51
CA THR A 445 -25.11 -36.80 38.28
C THR A 445 -25.88 -35.58 38.81
N ARG A 446 -27.17 -35.85 39.01
CA ARG A 446 -28.30 -35.02 39.37
C ARG A 446 -28.59 -35.25 40.86
N ASN A 447 -28.88 -34.19 41.65
CA ASN A 447 -29.99 -34.08 42.61
C ASN A 447 -29.73 -33.22 43.87
N GLN A 448 -30.73 -32.36 44.12
CA GLN A 448 -31.45 -32.09 45.39
C GLN A 448 -30.78 -31.32 46.54
N GLY A 449 -31.53 -30.31 47.03
CA GLY A 449 -31.64 -30.03 48.48
C GLY A 449 -31.57 -28.55 48.88
N SER A 450 -32.73 -27.91 49.09
CA SER A 450 -32.91 -26.81 50.06
C SER A 450 -33.52 -27.41 51.36
N PRO A 451 -33.81 -26.67 52.46
CA PRO A 451 -33.35 -25.36 52.98
C PRO A 451 -33.00 -25.38 54.52
N ASN A 452 -32.65 -24.20 55.07
CA ASN A 452 -32.93 -23.67 56.44
C ASN A 452 -31.90 -23.67 57.62
N ARG A 453 -31.93 -22.50 58.32
CA ARG A 453 -31.50 -22.07 59.69
C ARG A 453 -30.06 -21.55 59.90
N ARG A 454 -29.85 -20.23 60.17
CA ARG A 454 -29.91 -19.43 61.45
C ARG A 454 -28.70 -19.72 62.36
N ASP A 455 -27.95 -18.82 62.98
CA ASP A 455 -27.83 -17.36 63.18
C ASP A 455 -26.29 -17.08 63.27
N ASP A 456 -25.67 -15.92 63.03
CA ASP A 456 -25.69 -14.71 63.87
C ASP A 456 -24.92 -13.54 63.20
N THR A 457 -25.49 -12.35 63.35
CA THR A 457 -24.88 -10.99 63.45
C THR A 457 -23.75 -10.55 62.52
N LEU A 458 -24.05 -9.58 61.64
CA LEU A 458 -23.50 -8.21 61.68
C LEU A 458 -24.16 -7.31 60.63
N VAL A 459 -25.00 -6.40 61.13
CA VAL A 459 -25.17 -4.98 60.75
C VAL A 459 -24.75 -4.63 59.31
N GLU A 460 -25.65 -4.23 58.40
CA GLU A 460 -26.25 -2.90 58.42
C GLU A 460 -27.47 -2.83 57.47
N LYS A 461 -28.52 -2.14 57.94
CA LYS A 461 -29.83 -2.02 57.31
C LYS A 461 -29.83 -1.03 56.14
N ALA A 462 -30.59 -1.39 55.11
CA ALA A 462 -31.22 -0.43 54.21
C ALA A 462 -32.14 0.53 54.98
N LEU A 463 -32.17 1.81 54.61
CA LEU A 463 -33.43 2.51 54.35
C LEU A 463 -33.15 3.84 53.63
N VAL A 464 -33.84 3.98 52.50
CA VAL A 464 -34.11 5.23 51.78
C VAL A 464 -35.08 6.05 52.62
N LEU A 465 -34.87 7.37 52.72
CA LEU A 465 -35.90 8.35 53.06
C LEU A 465 -35.73 9.57 52.15
N GLU A 466 -36.82 9.91 51.48
CA GLU A 466 -36.99 11.02 50.55
C GLU A 466 -37.03 12.39 51.25
N ALA A 467 -36.62 13.38 50.45
CA ALA A 467 -37.05 14.78 50.35
C ALA A 467 -37.27 15.63 51.61
N ASP A 468 -36.52 16.75 51.69
CA ASP A 468 -37.18 18.04 51.89
C ASP A 468 -36.39 19.19 51.25
N TYR A 469 -37.14 20.11 50.64
CA TYR A 469 -36.69 21.33 49.94
C TYR A 469 -36.23 22.38 50.95
N ALA A 470 -34.98 22.87 50.87
CA ALA A 470 -34.57 24.25 51.20
C ALA A 470 -33.04 24.41 51.15
N GLY A 471 -32.58 25.42 50.40
CA GLY A 471 -31.41 26.25 50.75
C GLY A 471 -30.03 25.60 50.88
N GLU A 472 -29.11 26.02 50.01
CA GLU A 472 -27.65 25.99 50.21
C GLU A 472 -26.95 24.63 50.37
N ARG A 473 -26.41 24.04 49.28
CA ARG A 473 -25.23 23.14 49.37
C ARG A 473 -24.27 23.27 48.18
N ARG A 474 -23.10 23.87 48.44
CA ARG A 474 -21.88 23.79 47.62
C ARG A 474 -21.32 22.36 47.68
N VAL A 475 -21.08 21.73 46.54
CA VAL A 475 -20.57 20.35 46.46
C VAL A 475 -19.04 20.36 46.41
N ILE A 476 -18.40 19.86 47.46
CA ILE A 476 -16.99 19.44 47.39
C ILE A 476 -16.97 17.96 47.00
N ALA A 477 -16.35 17.62 45.88
CA ALA A 477 -15.95 16.25 45.59
C ALA A 477 -14.48 16.07 46.01
N VAL A 478 -14.23 15.54 47.21
CA VAL A 478 -12.93 14.90 47.49
C VAL A 478 -13.09 13.40 47.09
N ALA A 479 -12.12 12.51 47.19
CA ALA A 479 -12.38 11.04 47.34
C ALA A 479 -11.16 10.35 47.88
N GLY A 480 -11.39 9.58 48.93
CA GLY A 480 -10.39 8.89 49.72
C GLY A 480 -9.68 7.84 48.87
N LYS A 481 -8.37 7.70 49.12
CA LYS A 481 -7.41 6.77 48.48
C LYS A 481 -7.28 6.89 46.96
N LYS A 482 -6.78 8.03 46.44
CA LYS A 482 -6.45 8.19 45.01
C LYS A 482 -4.95 8.42 44.83
N GLN A 483 -4.29 7.63 43.98
CA GLN A 483 -2.87 7.77 43.61
C GLN A 483 -2.72 7.80 42.09
N PHE A 484 -2.30 8.90 41.49
CA PHE A 484 -1.73 8.81 40.13
C PHE A 484 -0.52 7.88 40.17
N SER A 485 -0.28 7.03 39.18
CA SER A 485 0.88 6.14 39.19
C SER A 485 1.65 6.19 37.86
N LEU A 486 2.98 6.13 37.93
CA LEU A 486 3.85 6.05 36.76
C LEU A 486 4.10 4.59 36.38
N CYS A 487 4.01 4.28 35.08
CA CYS A 487 4.39 2.97 34.53
C CYS A 487 5.54 3.13 33.50
N PRO A 488 6.61 2.33 33.57
CA PRO A 488 7.79 2.50 32.71
C PRO A 488 7.63 1.96 31.27
N THR A 489 6.60 1.18 30.93
CA THR A 489 6.37 0.66 29.57
C THR A 489 4.90 0.32 29.28
N PHE A 490 4.46 0.51 28.01
CA PHE A 490 3.07 0.37 27.55
C PHE A 490 2.48 -1.06 27.66
N SER A 491 3.30 -2.09 27.91
CA SER A 491 2.90 -3.51 27.88
C SER A 491 2.85 -4.22 29.24
N LEU A 492 3.25 -3.58 30.33
CA LEU A 492 3.35 -4.19 31.66
C LEU A 492 2.91 -3.21 32.75
N CYS A 493 1.64 -3.27 33.14
CA CYS A 493 1.23 -2.73 34.43
C CYS A 493 0.38 -3.79 35.15
N PRO A 494 1.05 -4.67 35.94
CA PRO A 494 0.49 -4.95 37.26
C PRO A 494 1.49 -4.89 38.43
N THR A 495 2.79 -4.62 38.23
CA THR A 495 3.79 -4.91 39.29
C THR A 495 4.79 -3.83 39.70
N SER A 496 4.83 -2.65 39.06
CA SER A 496 5.60 -1.50 39.62
C SER A 496 4.89 -0.17 39.39
N THR A 497 3.96 0.17 40.27
CA THR A 497 3.26 1.46 40.28
C THR A 497 3.93 2.39 41.28
N THR A 498 4.61 3.44 40.82
CA THR A 498 5.07 4.49 41.74
C THR A 498 3.99 5.56 41.87
N PRO A 499 3.44 5.78 43.09
CA PRO A 499 2.38 6.75 43.27
C PRO A 499 2.90 8.19 43.19
N LEU A 500 2.39 8.96 42.24
CA LEU A 500 2.58 10.40 42.03
C LEU A 500 1.85 11.25 43.08
N GLY A 501 0.67 10.82 43.56
CA GLY A 501 -0.08 11.53 44.61
C GLY A 501 -1.59 11.67 44.35
N ARG A 502 -2.27 12.48 45.17
CA ARG A 502 -3.74 12.64 45.19
C ARG A 502 -4.17 14.04 44.72
N LEU A 503 -5.11 14.09 43.78
CA LEU A 503 -5.79 15.33 43.39
C LEU A 503 -7.17 15.45 44.06
N VAL A 504 -7.49 16.64 44.54
CA VAL A 504 -8.81 17.03 45.07
C VAL A 504 -9.33 18.18 44.24
N ILE A 505 -10.52 18.05 43.66
CA ILE A 505 -11.10 19.03 42.73
C ILE A 505 -12.42 19.57 43.33
N GLY A 506 -12.51 20.89 43.49
CA GLY A 506 -13.76 21.59 43.78
C GLY A 506 -14.52 21.86 42.48
N LEU A 507 -15.85 21.70 42.50
CA LEU A 507 -16.71 21.82 41.31
C LEU A 507 -17.68 23.00 41.46
N TYR A 508 -17.90 23.74 40.37
CA TYR A 508 -18.75 24.94 40.30
C TYR A 508 -20.18 24.59 39.84
N GLY A 509 -20.93 23.90 40.71
CA GLY A 509 -22.25 23.37 40.35
C GLY A 509 -23.36 24.41 40.05
N HIS A 510 -23.18 25.68 40.41
CA HIS A 510 -24.20 26.72 40.17
C HIS A 510 -24.14 27.31 38.75
N LEU A 511 -22.95 27.38 38.16
CA LEU A 511 -22.75 27.95 36.82
C LEU A 511 -22.97 26.91 35.72
N VAL A 512 -22.53 25.68 35.93
CA VAL A 512 -22.54 24.59 34.94
C VAL A 512 -23.05 23.28 35.57
N PRO A 513 -24.32 23.24 36.03
CA PRO A 513 -24.88 22.11 36.78
C PRO A 513 -24.85 20.78 36.01
N THR A 514 -25.06 20.81 34.69
CA THR A 514 -25.11 19.62 33.83
C THR A 514 -23.72 19.05 33.64
N THR A 515 -22.74 19.89 33.31
CA THR A 515 -21.32 19.49 33.20
C THR A 515 -20.81 18.89 34.51
N VAL A 516 -21.12 19.53 35.64
CA VAL A 516 -20.73 19.04 36.97
C VAL A 516 -21.42 17.74 37.33
N SER A 517 -22.71 17.59 37.02
CA SER A 517 -23.47 16.34 37.25
C SER A 517 -22.88 15.19 36.45
N ASN A 518 -22.59 15.40 35.16
CA ASN A 518 -21.98 14.38 34.30
C ASN A 518 -20.59 13.99 34.80
N PHE A 519 -19.73 14.98 35.11
CA PHE A 519 -18.39 14.71 35.65
C PHE A 519 -18.44 13.94 36.98
N LYS A 520 -19.42 14.28 37.84
CA LYS A 520 -19.68 13.57 39.09
C LYS A 520 -20.11 12.12 38.84
N SER A 521 -21.07 11.88 37.95
CA SER A 521 -21.52 10.53 37.56
C SER A 521 -20.37 9.67 37.02
N MET A 522 -19.47 10.25 36.23
CA MET A 522 -18.26 9.59 35.73
C MET A 522 -17.28 9.21 36.84
N CYS A 523 -17.18 10.03 37.89
CA CYS A 523 -16.35 9.73 39.05
C CYS A 523 -16.98 8.67 39.97
N THR A 524 -18.29 8.71 40.20
CA THR A 524 -18.98 7.78 41.11
C THR A 524 -19.14 6.39 40.53
N SER A 525 -19.31 6.27 39.21
CA SER A 525 -19.31 5.00 38.46
C SER A 525 -17.92 4.39 38.27
N SER A 526 -16.87 5.05 38.77
CA SER A 526 -15.47 4.68 38.53
C SER A 526 -15.08 4.61 37.04
N ALA A 527 -15.80 5.31 36.15
CA ALA A 527 -15.55 5.27 34.70
C ALA A 527 -14.19 5.90 34.29
N TYR A 528 -13.65 6.83 35.08
CA TYR A 528 -12.29 7.34 34.87
C TYR A 528 -11.18 6.41 35.40
N LYS A 529 -11.52 5.28 36.02
CA LYS A 529 -10.52 4.34 36.55
C LYS A 529 -9.74 3.69 35.42
N ASN A 530 -8.42 3.59 35.59
CA ASN A 530 -7.45 3.11 34.60
C ASN A 530 -7.35 3.95 33.32
N THR A 531 -7.85 5.18 33.32
CA THR A 531 -7.81 6.05 32.14
C THR A 531 -6.53 6.86 32.08
N LEU A 532 -6.03 7.11 30.87
CA LEU A 532 -4.73 7.71 30.64
C LEU A 532 -4.81 9.24 30.53
N VAL A 533 -3.75 9.89 30.98
CA VAL A 533 -3.40 11.23 30.51
C VAL A 533 -2.78 11.06 29.12
N HIS A 534 -3.51 11.44 28.08
CA HIS A 534 -3.14 11.10 26.70
C HIS A 534 -2.35 12.21 26.00
N LYS A 535 -2.49 13.47 26.43
CA LYS A 535 -1.70 14.62 25.93
C LYS A 535 -1.26 15.51 27.09
N ILE A 536 -0.03 16.01 27.01
CA ILE A 536 0.53 16.98 27.96
C ILE A 536 1.13 18.14 27.18
N PHE A 537 0.69 19.37 27.47
CA PHE A 537 1.28 20.59 26.96
C PHE A 537 2.10 21.22 28.09
N PRO A 538 3.43 21.03 28.11
CA PRO A 538 4.27 21.48 29.22
C PRO A 538 4.12 22.99 29.46
N GLY A 539 3.81 23.38 30.69
CA GLY A 539 3.63 24.78 31.07
C GLY A 539 2.24 25.37 30.79
N GLN A 540 1.31 24.57 30.24
CA GLN A 540 -0.03 25.02 29.87
C GLN A 540 -1.12 24.16 30.53
N PHE A 541 -1.36 22.94 30.03
CA PHE A 541 -2.40 22.03 30.53
C PHE A 541 -2.12 20.58 30.11
N PHE A 542 -2.83 19.62 30.72
CA PHE A 542 -2.88 18.24 30.25
C PHE A 542 -4.32 17.79 30.02
N LEU A 543 -4.51 16.76 29.19
CA LEU A 543 -5.80 16.21 28.80
C LEU A 543 -5.97 14.77 29.29
N ALA A 544 -7.16 14.45 29.78
CA ALA A 544 -7.55 13.13 30.22
C ALA A 544 -9.02 12.85 29.87
N GLY A 545 -9.37 11.58 29.79
CA GLY A 545 -10.76 11.16 29.59
C GLY A 545 -11.19 10.94 28.13
N ARG A 546 -10.23 10.71 27.24
CA ARG A 546 -10.48 10.40 25.82
C ARG A 546 -11.33 9.14 25.64
N GLN A 547 -12.24 9.18 24.67
CA GLN A 547 -13.13 8.09 24.25
C GLN A 547 -12.68 7.47 22.93
N ASP A 548 -12.94 6.16 22.77
CA ASP A 548 -12.71 5.42 21.53
C ASP A 548 -13.80 4.35 21.30
N LEU A 549 -14.06 3.98 20.03
CA LEU A 549 -14.94 2.89 19.61
C LEU A 549 -14.26 1.53 19.77
N ARG A 550 -12.93 1.49 19.71
CA ARG A 550 -12.16 0.26 19.88
C ARG A 550 -11.79 0.11 21.35
N ASP A 551 -12.08 -1.06 21.92
CA ASP A 551 -11.73 -1.43 23.31
C ASP A 551 -10.21 -1.43 23.49
N SER A 552 -9.66 -0.23 23.66
CA SER A 552 -8.24 0.05 23.70
C SER A 552 -7.89 0.52 25.10
N ARG A 553 -6.79 -0.04 25.63
CA ARG A 553 -6.45 0.10 27.05
C ARG A 553 -6.29 1.57 27.41
N GLY A 554 -7.09 2.04 28.36
CA GLY A 554 -6.91 3.34 28.99
C GLY A 554 -7.79 4.48 28.49
N GLN A 555 -8.83 4.17 27.72
CA GLN A 555 -9.87 5.12 27.32
C GLN A 555 -11.10 5.02 28.22
N VAL A 556 -11.92 6.08 28.20
CA VAL A 556 -13.14 6.18 28.99
C VAL A 556 -14.32 5.60 28.23
N HIS A 557 -15.13 4.79 28.91
CA HIS A 557 -16.45 4.40 28.44
C HIS A 557 -17.52 5.01 29.36
N PRO A 558 -18.29 6.00 28.87
CA PRO A 558 -19.34 6.63 29.67
C PRO A 558 -20.50 5.65 29.96
N PRO A 559 -21.00 5.56 31.19
CA PRO A 559 -22.22 4.83 31.50
C PRO A 559 -23.43 5.64 31.01
N LEU A 560 -23.89 5.33 29.79
CA LEU A 560 -24.90 6.10 29.04
C LEU A 560 -26.23 6.26 29.80
N ASP A 561 -26.60 5.28 30.64
CA ASP A 561 -27.85 5.30 31.42
C ASP A 561 -27.95 6.46 32.43
N PHE A 562 -26.81 7.09 32.79
CA PHE A 562 -26.73 8.10 33.85
C PHE A 562 -26.19 9.47 33.39
N LEU A 563 -26.01 9.67 32.08
CA LEU A 563 -25.43 10.88 31.51
C LEU A 563 -26.43 11.64 30.64
N SER A 564 -26.64 12.91 30.98
CA SER A 564 -27.48 13.81 30.18
C SER A 564 -26.67 14.46 29.06
N GLN A 565 -27.33 14.78 27.95
CA GLN A 565 -26.71 15.58 26.89
C GLN A 565 -26.39 16.98 27.41
N ASN A 566 -25.15 17.43 27.21
CA ASN A 566 -24.70 18.68 27.77
C ASN A 566 -25.16 19.88 26.92
N MET A 567 -26.30 20.48 27.29
CA MET A 567 -26.83 21.67 26.63
C MET A 567 -26.04 22.96 26.95
N GLU A 568 -25.11 22.91 27.92
CA GLU A 568 -24.32 24.07 28.33
C GLU A 568 -23.26 24.45 27.29
N THR A 569 -22.97 23.56 26.32
CA THR A 569 -22.03 23.84 25.22
C THR A 569 -22.50 24.93 24.27
N VAL A 570 -23.79 25.28 24.29
CA VAL A 570 -24.36 26.36 23.48
C VAL A 570 -24.75 27.60 24.29
N ASP A 571 -24.64 27.54 25.64
CA ASP A 571 -24.95 28.69 26.51
C ASP A 571 -23.70 29.55 26.72
N SER A 572 -23.77 30.83 26.37
CA SER A 572 -22.67 31.78 26.56
C SER A 572 -22.29 31.96 28.03
N LYS A 573 -23.23 31.71 28.97
CA LYS A 573 -22.95 31.77 30.42
C LYS A 573 -21.96 30.70 30.88
N ALA A 574 -21.90 29.56 30.20
CA ALA A 574 -20.97 28.47 30.54
C ALA A 574 -19.50 28.83 30.29
N PHE A 575 -19.23 29.87 29.49
CA PHE A 575 -17.88 30.31 29.10
C PHE A 575 -17.38 31.54 29.86
N LEU A 576 -18.09 31.99 30.90
CA LEU A 576 -17.73 33.20 31.68
C LEU A 576 -16.44 33.05 32.50
N LEU A 577 -16.08 31.82 32.86
CA LEU A 577 -14.92 31.52 33.69
C LEU A 577 -13.66 31.30 32.83
N THR A 578 -12.52 31.80 33.32
CA THR A 578 -11.25 31.82 32.57
C THR A 578 -10.16 30.95 33.22
N HIS A 579 -9.19 30.54 32.41
CA HIS A 579 -8.02 29.72 32.76
C HIS A 579 -6.87 30.59 33.28
N SER A 580 -7.17 31.45 34.25
CA SER A 580 -6.27 32.50 34.76
C SER A 580 -5.17 32.00 35.70
N ARG A 581 -5.27 30.76 36.20
CA ARG A 581 -4.32 30.18 37.17
C ARG A 581 -4.11 28.68 36.92
N ALA A 582 -3.08 28.13 37.55
CA ALA A 582 -2.84 26.69 37.59
C ALA A 582 -3.93 25.95 38.38
N GLY A 583 -4.22 24.71 38.00
CA GLY A 583 -5.21 23.87 38.64
C GLY A 583 -6.66 24.17 38.24
N VAL A 584 -6.92 24.96 37.21
CA VAL A 584 -8.29 25.15 36.69
C VAL A 584 -8.70 23.91 35.91
N VAL A 585 -9.92 23.41 36.14
CA VAL A 585 -10.48 22.21 35.51
C VAL A 585 -11.60 22.62 34.56
N SER A 586 -11.51 22.19 33.31
CA SER A 586 -12.51 22.50 32.28
C SER A 586 -12.81 21.31 31.36
N LEU A 587 -14.00 21.33 30.78
CA LEU A 587 -14.46 20.38 29.77
C LEU A 587 -13.81 20.76 28.44
N CYS A 588 -13.12 19.80 27.82
CA CYS A 588 -12.39 20.02 26.59
C CYS A 588 -13.33 19.98 25.39
N LEU A 589 -13.54 21.12 24.73
CA LEU A 589 -14.35 21.23 23.52
C LEU A 589 -13.47 21.52 22.31
N SER A 590 -12.53 22.46 22.41
CA SER A 590 -11.74 22.92 21.27
C SER A 590 -10.59 21.99 20.87
N GLU A 591 -10.01 21.30 21.85
CA GLU A 591 -8.87 20.39 21.66
C GLU A 591 -9.30 18.92 21.78
N ASN A 592 -10.59 18.64 21.61
CA ASN A 592 -11.16 17.32 21.82
C ASN A 592 -10.65 16.33 20.76
N ASP A 593 -9.89 15.34 21.22
CA ASP A 593 -9.17 14.38 20.38
C ASP A 593 -9.90 13.02 20.31
N ASP A 594 -11.19 12.98 20.67
CA ASP A 594 -12.04 11.81 20.50
C ASP A 594 -12.16 11.47 19.01
N ASP A 595 -12.27 10.17 18.70
CA ASP A 595 -12.35 9.67 17.32
C ASP A 595 -13.56 10.27 16.59
N ASP A 596 -13.38 10.71 15.35
CA ASP A 596 -14.46 11.30 14.55
C ASP A 596 -15.61 10.30 14.34
N ASP A 597 -15.30 8.99 14.28
CA ASP A 597 -16.31 7.94 14.17
C ASP A 597 -17.23 7.89 15.42
N ILE A 598 -16.74 8.27 16.61
CA ILE A 598 -17.52 8.35 17.86
C ILE A 598 -18.32 9.62 17.95
N LYS A 599 -17.73 10.74 17.51
CA LYS A 599 -18.41 12.04 17.52
C LYS A 599 -19.69 12.02 16.68
N LEU A 600 -19.76 11.10 15.71
CA LEU A 600 -20.93 10.84 14.86
C LEU A 600 -22.01 9.95 15.51
N ASP A 601 -21.70 9.30 16.64
CA ASP A 601 -22.65 8.46 17.36
C ASP A 601 -23.71 9.33 18.07
N PRO A 602 -25.02 9.09 17.87
CA PRO A 602 -26.08 9.81 18.60
C PRO A 602 -25.97 9.68 20.14
N ASP A 603 -25.35 8.62 20.63
CA ASP A 603 -25.15 8.40 22.07
C ASP A 603 -23.85 9.03 22.60
N TYR A 604 -23.10 9.75 21.78
CA TYR A 604 -21.88 10.43 22.19
C TYR A 604 -22.13 11.46 23.29
N ARG A 605 -21.34 11.39 24.37
CA ARG A 605 -21.31 12.36 25.46
C ARG A 605 -19.86 12.76 25.70
N ASN A 606 -19.52 14.03 25.49
CA ASN A 606 -18.16 14.50 25.74
C ASN A 606 -17.85 14.47 27.25
N VAL A 607 -16.83 13.70 27.62
CA VAL A 607 -16.32 13.54 29.00
C VAL A 607 -14.82 13.83 29.10
N GLU A 608 -14.23 14.35 28.03
CA GLU A 608 -12.83 14.74 28.02
C GLU A 608 -12.63 16.04 28.80
N PHE A 609 -11.67 16.04 29.72
CA PHE A 609 -11.39 17.20 30.57
C PHE A 609 -9.91 17.57 30.55
N LEU A 610 -9.64 18.84 30.81
CA LEU A 610 -8.29 19.38 30.92
C LEU A 610 -8.05 20.01 32.29
N ILE A 611 -6.79 20.00 32.71
CA ILE A 611 -6.33 20.68 33.93
C ILE A 611 -5.13 21.55 33.60
N THR A 612 -5.20 22.84 33.95
CA THR A 612 -4.09 23.77 33.73
C THR A 612 -2.93 23.49 34.67
N THR A 613 -1.70 23.54 34.16
CA THR A 613 -0.49 23.18 34.93
C THR A 613 0.28 24.39 35.46
N GLY A 614 0.10 25.57 34.86
CA GLY A 614 0.91 26.77 35.17
C GLY A 614 2.34 26.69 34.61
N PRO A 615 3.17 27.74 34.78
CA PRO A 615 3.03 28.87 35.71
C PRO A 615 2.26 30.10 35.19
N GLY A 616 1.92 30.16 33.89
CA GLY A 616 1.19 31.28 33.29
C GLY A 616 -0.32 31.01 33.08
N PRO A 617 -1.14 32.05 32.88
CA PRO A 617 -2.53 31.89 32.45
C PRO A 617 -2.59 31.27 31.04
N CYS A 618 -3.67 30.54 30.74
CA CYS A 618 -3.89 29.92 29.43
C CYS A 618 -5.06 30.60 28.68
N PRO A 619 -4.92 31.87 28.25
CA PRO A 619 -6.02 32.63 27.64
C PRO A 619 -6.51 32.02 26.32
N GLN A 620 -5.66 31.22 25.67
CA GLN A 620 -6.01 30.46 24.46
C GLN A 620 -7.15 29.44 24.64
N LEU A 621 -7.43 29.02 25.88
CA LEU A 621 -8.52 28.10 26.22
C LEU A 621 -9.82 28.82 26.60
N ASP A 622 -9.75 30.13 26.86
CA ASP A 622 -10.89 30.93 27.28
C ASP A 622 -11.89 31.08 26.14
N SER A 623 -13.18 31.17 26.47
CA SER A 623 -14.30 31.19 25.50
C SER A 623 -14.41 29.97 24.57
N LYS A 624 -13.51 28.99 24.72
CA LYS A 624 -13.46 27.76 23.91
C LYS A 624 -13.78 26.50 24.71
N ASN A 625 -13.52 26.52 26.02
CA ASN A 625 -13.72 25.39 26.92
C ASN A 625 -14.55 25.83 28.13
N ILE A 626 -15.32 24.90 28.71
CA ILE A 626 -16.22 25.20 29.82
C ILE A 626 -15.50 24.90 31.14
N VAL A 627 -15.19 25.93 31.92
CA VAL A 627 -14.59 25.75 33.24
C VAL A 627 -15.64 25.33 34.25
N PHE A 628 -15.44 24.18 34.89
CA PHE A 628 -16.39 23.62 35.85
C PHE A 628 -15.77 23.31 37.21
N GLY A 629 -14.46 23.54 37.40
CA GLY A 629 -13.83 23.30 38.70
C GLY A 629 -12.41 23.84 38.88
N THR A 630 -11.84 23.57 40.05
CA THR A 630 -10.46 23.93 40.41
C THR A 630 -9.84 22.87 41.33
N VAL A 631 -8.54 22.63 41.20
CA VAL A 631 -7.76 21.77 42.09
C VAL A 631 -7.57 22.49 43.43
N LEU A 632 -8.03 21.86 44.50
CA LEU A 632 -7.95 22.34 45.88
C LEU A 632 -6.72 21.77 46.61
N GLN A 633 -6.34 20.52 46.31
CA GLN A 633 -5.16 19.86 46.87
C GLN A 633 -4.50 19.00 45.78
N GLY A 634 -3.16 18.89 45.82
CA GLY A 634 -2.38 18.09 44.87
C GLY A 634 -1.81 18.89 43.68
N LEU A 635 -1.60 20.21 43.81
CA LEU A 635 -1.03 21.02 42.72
C LEU A 635 0.42 20.62 42.39
N ASP A 636 1.14 20.08 43.36
CA ASP A 636 2.43 19.40 43.20
C ASP A 636 2.33 18.19 42.26
N VAL A 637 1.23 17.42 42.34
CA VAL A 637 0.96 16.28 41.43
C VAL A 637 0.70 16.77 40.00
N VAL A 638 -0.06 17.85 39.84
CA VAL A 638 -0.28 18.50 38.52
C VAL A 638 1.05 18.94 37.91
N THR A 639 1.92 19.54 38.72
CA THR A 639 3.25 20.00 38.30
C THR A 639 4.16 18.83 37.92
N ALA A 640 4.12 17.74 38.68
CA ALA A 640 4.86 16.52 38.39
C ALA A 640 4.42 15.87 37.05
N ILE A 641 3.12 15.81 36.78
CA ILE A 641 2.59 15.35 35.48
C ILE A 641 3.08 16.26 34.35
N ALA A 642 3.04 17.58 34.55
CA ALA A 642 3.48 18.56 33.55
C ALA A 642 4.98 18.44 33.18
N SER A 643 5.81 17.98 34.11
CA SER A 643 7.25 17.78 33.92
C SER A 643 7.62 16.54 33.09
N ILE A 644 6.65 15.69 32.74
CA ILE A 644 6.92 14.46 31.99
C ILE A 644 7.28 14.84 30.54
N PRO A 645 8.41 14.33 30.01
CA PRO A 645 8.80 14.63 28.65
C PRO A 645 7.78 14.05 27.67
N THR A 646 7.45 14.82 26.65
CA THR A 646 6.48 14.45 25.61
C THR A 646 7.16 14.24 24.27
N TYR A 647 6.53 13.44 23.42
CA TYR A 647 6.98 13.28 22.04
C TYR A 647 6.74 14.57 21.26
N LYS A 648 7.83 15.18 20.79
CA LYS A 648 7.81 16.31 19.85
C LYS A 648 8.61 15.93 18.60
N PRO A 649 8.00 15.97 17.41
CA PRO A 649 8.73 15.75 16.15
C PRO A 649 9.72 16.89 15.87
N SER A 650 10.74 16.62 15.05
CA SER A 650 11.68 17.66 14.57
C SER A 650 10.95 18.73 13.74
N GLU A 651 11.53 19.94 13.67
CA GLU A 651 10.95 21.06 12.90
C GLU A 651 10.71 20.70 11.43
N GLU A 652 11.63 19.94 10.82
CA GLU A 652 11.46 19.44 9.45
C GLU A 652 10.22 18.56 9.31
N ILE A 653 9.98 17.64 10.24
CA ILE A 653 8.81 16.76 10.22
C ILE A 653 7.53 17.56 10.41
N GLN A 654 7.55 18.63 11.23
CA GLN A 654 6.40 19.52 11.38
C GLN A 654 6.09 20.25 10.07
N GLN A 655 7.10 20.80 9.39
CA GLN A 655 6.95 21.47 8.09
C GLN A 655 6.40 20.53 7.01
N TYR A 656 6.91 19.30 6.94
CA TYR A 656 6.38 18.29 6.01
C TYR A 656 4.95 17.91 6.34
N ASN A 657 4.60 17.82 7.62
CA ASN A 657 3.26 17.50 8.05
C ASN A 657 2.26 18.62 7.73
N ASP A 658 2.70 19.88 7.86
CA ASP A 658 1.90 21.05 7.52
C ASP A 658 1.65 21.14 6.02
N LEU A 659 2.68 20.85 5.20
CA LEU A 659 2.53 20.74 3.75
C LEU A 659 1.59 19.59 3.35
N ALA A 660 1.70 18.44 4.02
CA ALA A 660 0.82 17.29 3.78
C ALA A 660 -0.64 17.59 4.15
N SER A 661 -0.86 18.31 5.27
CA SER A 661 -2.18 18.79 5.68
C SER A 661 -2.76 19.80 4.69
N PHE A 662 -1.95 20.73 4.17
CA PHE A 662 -2.37 21.68 3.11
C PHE A 662 -2.81 20.96 1.82
N LEU A 663 -2.17 19.84 1.50
CA LEU A 663 -2.51 19.00 0.34
C LEU A 663 -3.71 18.06 0.60
N GLY A 664 -4.33 18.13 1.79
CA GLY A 664 -5.51 17.33 2.16
C GLY A 664 -5.21 15.87 2.50
N ASP A 665 -3.98 15.54 2.92
CA ASP A 665 -3.64 14.18 3.34
C ASP A 665 -4.10 13.91 4.78
N LYS A 666 -5.12 13.06 4.95
CA LYS A 666 -5.64 12.61 6.26
C LYS A 666 -4.59 11.95 7.16
N ARG A 667 -3.46 11.50 6.62
CA ARG A 667 -2.36 10.94 7.43
C ARG A 667 -1.68 12.01 8.25
N ALA A 668 -1.73 13.26 7.79
CA ALA A 668 -1.12 14.37 8.51
C ALA A 668 -1.78 14.59 9.87
N GLU A 669 -3.11 14.48 9.91
CA GLU A 669 -3.93 14.56 11.12
C GLU A 669 -3.60 13.41 12.09
N ASN A 670 -3.49 12.18 11.59
CA ASN A 670 -3.08 11.02 12.40
C ASN A 670 -1.67 11.17 12.99
N ALA A 671 -0.74 11.78 12.24
CA ALA A 671 0.60 12.07 12.74
C ALA A 671 0.56 13.14 13.85
N ARG A 672 -0.28 14.18 13.70
CA ARG A 672 -0.49 15.22 14.74
C ARG A 672 -1.09 14.64 16.02
N ALA A 673 -1.96 13.63 15.92
CA ALA A 673 -2.55 12.97 17.10
C ALA A 673 -1.53 12.25 18.00
N MET A 674 -0.31 12.00 17.50
CA MET A 674 0.80 11.44 18.30
C MET A 674 1.65 12.50 18.99
N TRP A 675 1.54 13.77 18.60
CA TRP A 675 2.32 14.85 19.17
C TRP A 675 1.87 15.15 20.59
N ASN A 676 2.81 15.56 21.44
CA ASN A 676 2.58 15.90 22.85
C ASN A 676 2.07 14.72 23.72
N ARG A 677 2.16 13.47 23.22
CA ARG A 677 1.93 12.28 24.04
C ARG A 677 3.07 12.11 25.05
N PRO A 678 2.78 11.77 26.32
CA PRO A 678 3.81 11.60 27.32
C PRO A 678 4.65 10.35 27.05
N LEU A 679 5.97 10.45 27.18
CA LEU A 679 6.90 9.33 27.01
C LEU A 679 6.79 8.31 28.15
N LYS A 680 6.26 8.72 29.30
CA LYS A 680 5.90 7.84 30.43
C LYS A 680 4.39 7.81 30.59
N THR A 681 3.82 6.63 30.70
CA THR A 681 2.37 6.46 30.86
C THR A 681 1.95 6.93 32.25
N VAL A 682 0.99 7.86 32.30
CA VAL A 682 0.31 8.31 33.51
C VAL A 682 -1.16 7.94 33.39
N TYR A 683 -1.70 7.37 34.46
CA TYR A 683 -3.10 6.96 34.49
C TYR A 683 -3.75 7.25 35.84
N ILE A 684 -5.07 7.36 35.82
CA ILE A 684 -5.92 7.53 36.99
C ILE A 684 -6.16 6.15 37.61
N SER A 685 -5.56 5.85 38.75
CA SER A 685 -5.73 4.53 39.39
C SER A 685 -7.10 4.33 40.01
N ASP A 686 -7.74 5.41 40.48
CA ASP A 686 -9.06 5.36 41.12
C ASP A 686 -9.74 6.75 41.11
N CYS A 687 -11.07 6.76 41.02
CA CYS A 687 -11.90 7.96 41.06
C CYS A 687 -13.19 7.73 41.90
N GLY A 688 -13.80 8.82 42.38
CA GLY A 688 -14.91 8.76 43.34
C GLY A 688 -15.31 10.13 43.90
N GLU A 689 -16.34 10.15 44.75
CA GLU A 689 -16.85 11.31 45.50
C GLU A 689 -16.52 11.21 47.01
N LEU A 690 -16.46 12.33 47.71
CA LEU A 690 -16.23 12.42 49.15
C LEU A 690 -17.12 13.49 49.70
N LYS A 691 -17.77 13.11 50.77
CA LYS A 691 -18.68 13.95 51.50
C LYS A 691 -17.86 14.74 52.50
N VAL A 692 -17.69 16.03 52.27
CA VAL A 692 -17.10 16.94 53.26
C VAL A 692 -18.22 17.53 54.10
N THR A 693 -18.13 17.42 55.43
CA THR A 693 -19.15 17.90 56.37
C THR A 693 -19.19 19.43 56.51
N LYS A 694 -18.15 20.16 56.08
CA LYS A 694 -18.13 21.64 55.93
C LYS A 694 -17.07 22.10 54.92
N PRO A 695 -17.43 22.81 53.83
CA PRO A 695 -16.47 23.47 52.94
C PRO A 695 -15.84 24.71 53.58
N SER A 696 -14.54 24.72 53.86
CA SER A 696 -13.78 25.97 54.01
C SER A 696 -13.22 26.37 52.64
N LEU A 697 -14.10 26.67 51.68
CA LEU A 697 -13.70 27.31 50.43
C LEU A 697 -13.60 28.82 50.68
N PRO A 698 -12.54 29.50 50.22
CA PRO A 698 -12.49 30.96 50.23
C PRO A 698 -13.75 31.53 49.55
N PRO A 699 -14.40 32.56 50.10
CA PRO A 699 -15.63 33.15 49.54
C PRO A 699 -15.46 33.77 48.15
N THR A 700 -14.24 33.78 47.61
CA THR A 700 -13.84 34.33 46.31
C THR A 700 -13.91 33.33 45.15
N LEU A 701 -14.36 32.10 45.38
CA LEU A 701 -14.57 31.11 44.32
C LEU A 701 -16.02 31.12 43.83
N PRO A 702 -16.26 31.25 42.51
CA PRO A 702 -17.58 31.42 41.90
C PRO A 702 -18.49 30.19 41.98
#